data_AF-A0A2G6BUR0-F1
#
_entry.id   AF-A0A2G6BUR0-F1
#
_cell.length_a   1.000
_cell.length_b   1.000
_cell.length_c   1.000
_cell.angle_alpha   90.00
_cell.angle_beta   90.00
_cell.angle_gamma   90.00
#
_symmetry.space_group_name_H-M   'P 1'
#
loop_
_entity.id
_entity.type
_entity.pdbx_description
1 polymer ?
#
loop_
_entity_poly.entity_id
_entity_poly.type
_entity_poly.pdbx_seq_one_letter_code
_entity_poly.pdbx_strand_id
1 'polypeptide(L)'
;MLIKNKIILCLLLTFVFFSLRGEEQVELIGDHQNGRVKHFLSEEIGIRLLDDFGSPISGTKVKFTAGSEALSVKDTVSFTDSEGYAGTLVKLGKEMGDYSVKAEIILAEKKIVKKLVFTAFDYKKIIFYIIGGLGMFLFGIKKVSDSLKILAGNGLKRFLEIVIKNRVLGVGVGLTITALLQSSSATTVMTLGFINAGLISLKQAIAIIMGANIGTTITAQIIAFKIGALALPAIAVGAGLILFGKSMNTRQWGNIIIGFGLLFYGLSLMTGVVKPLRSSVFLSDMFITLSHNHILAVLAGTIMTVLVQSSSATVGVTIALAAGGLIDLPAALGLVLGDNIGTTITAMLASLGSNTNAKRTAMAHVLFNLFGAFYMIILLYYFDDTITRLMEKLSKDIARQIANFHSIFNIFNTILFLPFINYLEKIVVRVFKEKEDNSGTVAKYLNKGLLNEPSLAIDQVKLELGSMLKVSKEALDESCLSAINGSSKHIRKAYELEDLSDRYQSEITEYIIKLSQSDLSLSSAQRITVLLHIVNDFEKIGDFAQDIAKLTEKQSNRSLELNPEQKEMIEKMSGMLSSIGQDVLIAFENNDQQIAKSIISREMDVKEYFKSCRAKLIKSISNGAPASNAIVTDDILANLEKSASQYVNVAQAVVGILSDDDKALYSDVLFESFQFSS
;
A
#
# COMPACT_ATOMS: atom_id res chain seq x y z
N MET A 1 -8.00 -57.28 -66.30
CA MET A 1 -8.63 -56.84 -65.03
C MET A 1 -8.22 -55.41 -64.63
N LEU A 2 -6.95 -55.00 -64.81
CA LEU A 2 -6.46 -53.63 -64.51
C LEU A 2 -7.03 -52.49 -65.37
N ILE A 3 -7.44 -52.75 -66.62
CA ILE A 3 -7.99 -51.70 -67.52
C ILE A 3 -9.46 -51.38 -67.19
N LYS A 4 -10.25 -52.38 -66.78
CA LYS A 4 -11.66 -52.21 -66.39
C LYS A 4 -11.82 -51.37 -65.12
N ASN A 5 -10.89 -51.53 -64.16
CA ASN A 5 -10.89 -50.75 -62.92
C ASN A 5 -10.45 -49.29 -63.12
N LYS A 6 -9.58 -48.99 -64.10
CA LYS A 6 -9.21 -47.59 -64.42
C LYS A 6 -10.34 -46.81 -65.11
N ILE A 7 -11.14 -47.47 -65.96
CA ILE A 7 -12.29 -46.84 -66.61
C ILE A 7 -13.41 -46.56 -65.59
N ILE A 8 -13.65 -47.49 -64.66
CA ILE A 8 -14.62 -47.30 -63.57
C ILE A 8 -14.15 -46.20 -62.59
N LEU A 9 -12.84 -46.14 -62.28
CA LEU A 9 -12.28 -45.07 -61.44
C LEU A 9 -12.33 -43.69 -62.14
N CYS A 10 -12.06 -43.62 -63.46
CA CYS A 10 -12.25 -42.39 -64.23
C CYS A 10 -13.72 -41.99 -64.31
N LEU A 11 -14.65 -42.91 -64.54
CA LEU A 11 -16.08 -42.59 -64.55
C LEU A 11 -16.60 -42.17 -63.17
N LEU A 12 -16.14 -42.80 -62.08
CA LEU A 12 -16.44 -42.39 -60.71
C LEU A 12 -15.84 -41.03 -60.35
N LEU A 13 -14.59 -40.74 -60.74
CA LEU A 13 -13.98 -39.43 -60.52
C LEU A 13 -14.65 -38.35 -61.36
N THR A 14 -15.06 -38.66 -62.60
CA THR A 14 -15.79 -37.72 -63.46
C THR A 14 -17.21 -37.50 -62.93
N PHE A 15 -17.87 -38.53 -62.40
CA PHE A 15 -19.20 -38.43 -61.77
C PHE A 15 -19.15 -37.73 -60.41
N VAL A 16 -18.09 -37.89 -59.61
CA VAL A 16 -17.86 -37.13 -58.37
C VAL A 16 -17.51 -35.67 -58.69
N PHE A 17 -16.74 -35.39 -59.74
CA PHE A 17 -16.52 -34.02 -60.24
C PHE A 17 -17.79 -33.39 -60.81
N PHE A 18 -18.67 -34.17 -61.48
CA PHE A 18 -19.95 -33.66 -61.98
C PHE A 18 -21.03 -33.54 -60.89
N SER A 19 -20.94 -34.34 -59.81
CA SER A 19 -21.89 -34.36 -58.69
C SER A 19 -21.52 -33.40 -57.55
N LEU A 20 -20.33 -32.78 -57.60
CA LEU A 20 -19.94 -31.59 -56.81
C LEU A 20 -20.26 -30.27 -57.53
N ARG A 21 -21.12 -30.32 -58.55
CA ARG A 21 -21.52 -29.15 -59.32
C ARG A 21 -22.86 -28.64 -58.80
N GLY A 22 -22.80 -27.54 -58.05
CA GLY A 22 -23.98 -26.79 -57.67
C GLY A 22 -23.92 -26.15 -56.29
N GLU A 23 -22.98 -25.23 -56.07
CA GLU A 23 -23.23 -24.06 -55.22
C GLU A 23 -22.42 -22.88 -55.77
N GLU A 24 -23.12 -21.88 -56.29
CA GLU A 24 -22.56 -20.57 -56.68
C GLU A 24 -21.77 -19.98 -55.49
N GLN A 25 -20.53 -19.53 -55.73
CA GLN A 25 -19.69 -18.98 -54.68
C GLN A 25 -19.97 -17.49 -54.49
N VAL A 26 -20.44 -17.14 -53.29
CA VAL A 26 -20.66 -15.75 -52.88
C VAL A 26 -19.62 -15.38 -51.84
N GLU A 27 -18.67 -14.53 -52.23
CA GLU A 27 -17.69 -13.93 -51.32
C GLU A 27 -18.29 -12.68 -50.66
N LEU A 28 -18.07 -12.50 -49.35
CA LEU A 28 -18.51 -11.32 -48.61
C LEU A 28 -17.38 -10.29 -48.60
N ILE A 29 -17.69 -9.05 -48.96
CA ILE A 29 -16.74 -7.94 -49.00
C ILE A 29 -17.12 -6.93 -47.93
N GLY A 30 -16.14 -6.52 -47.14
CA GLY A 30 -16.35 -5.58 -46.05
C GLY A 30 -17.14 -6.15 -44.86
N ASP A 31 -17.24 -7.48 -44.72
CA ASP A 31 -17.83 -8.12 -43.56
C ASP A 31 -16.95 -7.95 -42.30
N HIS A 32 -17.56 -7.98 -41.12
CA HIS A 32 -16.89 -7.77 -39.82
C HIS A 32 -16.16 -6.43 -39.65
N GLN A 33 -16.54 -5.41 -40.43
CA GLN A 33 -16.02 -4.06 -40.28
C GLN A 33 -16.40 -3.42 -38.94
N ASN A 34 -15.55 -2.48 -38.50
CA ASN A 34 -15.80 -1.63 -37.35
C ASN A 34 -16.08 -0.20 -37.84
N GLY A 35 -17.04 0.49 -37.24
CA GLY A 35 -17.31 1.87 -37.57
C GLY A 35 -17.72 2.72 -36.38
N ARG A 36 -17.61 4.04 -36.55
CA ARG A 36 -18.02 5.00 -35.52
C ARG A 36 -19.52 5.28 -35.63
N VAL A 37 -20.24 5.28 -34.51
CA VAL A 37 -21.65 5.69 -34.47
C VAL A 37 -21.87 7.03 -35.18
N LYS A 38 -23.00 7.18 -35.86
CA LYS A 38 -23.41 8.35 -36.67
C LYS A 38 -22.58 8.60 -37.94
N HIS A 39 -21.59 7.78 -38.24
CA HIS A 39 -20.74 7.89 -39.43
C HIS A 39 -20.99 6.72 -40.40
N PHE A 40 -20.54 6.87 -41.64
CA PHE A 40 -20.48 5.75 -42.58
C PHE A 40 -19.36 4.79 -42.19
N LEU A 41 -19.52 3.51 -42.54
CA LEU A 41 -18.39 2.57 -42.56
C LEU A 41 -17.29 3.11 -43.48
N SER A 42 -16.04 2.79 -43.14
CA SER A 42 -14.86 3.25 -43.89
C SER A 42 -14.76 2.61 -45.27
N GLU A 43 -15.26 1.38 -45.42
CA GLU A 43 -15.30 0.66 -46.67
C GLU A 43 -16.76 0.28 -47.01
N GLU A 44 -17.04 0.11 -48.30
CA GLU A 44 -18.31 -0.43 -48.75
C GLU A 44 -18.49 -1.87 -48.25
N ILE A 45 -19.74 -2.24 -48.01
CA ILE A 45 -20.09 -3.64 -47.78
C ILE A 45 -20.73 -4.19 -49.05
N GLY A 46 -20.43 -5.43 -49.38
CA GLY A 46 -20.86 -5.98 -50.65
C GLY A 46 -20.69 -7.47 -50.75
N ILE A 47 -20.99 -7.99 -51.92
CA ILE A 47 -20.75 -9.37 -52.28
C ILE A 47 -20.02 -9.42 -53.62
N ARG A 48 -19.15 -10.43 -53.79
CA ARG A 48 -18.65 -10.82 -55.10
C ARG A 48 -19.25 -12.16 -55.48
N LEU A 49 -19.86 -12.20 -56.66
CA LEU A 49 -20.56 -13.37 -57.19
C LEU A 49 -19.68 -14.05 -58.24
N LEU A 50 -19.38 -15.33 -58.03
CA LEU A 50 -18.57 -16.15 -58.91
C LEU A 50 -19.39 -17.36 -59.39
N ASP A 51 -19.15 -17.77 -60.64
CA ASP A 51 -19.72 -19.02 -61.18
C ASP A 51 -18.98 -20.26 -60.63
N ASP A 52 -19.46 -21.44 -61.03
CA ASP A 52 -18.88 -22.74 -60.63
C ASP A 52 -17.41 -22.92 -61.07
N PHE A 53 -16.89 -22.06 -61.94
CA PHE A 53 -15.52 -22.07 -62.44
C PHE A 53 -14.66 -20.95 -61.83
N GLY A 54 -15.20 -20.17 -60.89
CA GLY A 54 -14.52 -19.03 -60.27
C GLY A 54 -14.48 -17.78 -61.15
N SER A 55 -15.25 -17.71 -62.23
CA SER A 55 -15.35 -16.53 -63.09
C SER A 55 -16.41 -15.55 -62.56
N PRO A 56 -16.19 -14.23 -62.62
CA PRO A 56 -17.15 -13.27 -62.09
C PRO A 56 -18.47 -13.19 -62.87
N ILE A 57 -19.59 -13.09 -62.16
CA ILE A 57 -20.94 -12.95 -62.74
C ILE A 57 -21.37 -11.48 -62.70
N SER A 58 -21.43 -10.83 -63.86
CA SER A 58 -21.84 -9.42 -64.01
C SER A 58 -23.35 -9.24 -64.24
N GLY A 59 -23.90 -8.07 -63.91
CA GLY A 59 -25.29 -7.67 -64.18
C GLY A 59 -26.34 -8.27 -63.25
N THR A 60 -25.94 -8.96 -62.17
CA THR A 60 -26.86 -9.59 -61.22
C THR A 60 -27.36 -8.58 -60.19
N LYS A 61 -28.66 -8.55 -59.94
CA LYS A 61 -29.29 -7.65 -58.96
C LYS A 61 -29.05 -8.13 -57.53
N VAL A 62 -28.49 -7.24 -56.70
CA VAL A 62 -28.30 -7.44 -55.26
C VAL A 62 -29.11 -6.40 -54.49
N LYS A 63 -30.00 -6.85 -53.60
CA LYS A 63 -30.79 -5.96 -52.73
C LYS A 63 -30.20 -5.97 -51.32
N PHE A 64 -29.81 -4.79 -50.85
CA PHE A 64 -29.30 -4.58 -49.50
C PHE A 64 -30.41 -4.08 -48.59
N THR A 65 -30.64 -4.80 -47.49
CA THR A 65 -31.67 -4.45 -46.48
C THR A 65 -31.03 -4.33 -45.11
N ALA A 66 -31.20 -3.17 -44.47
CA ALA A 66 -30.77 -2.96 -43.09
C ALA A 66 -31.46 -3.96 -42.14
N GLY A 67 -30.68 -4.61 -41.27
CA GLY A 67 -31.20 -5.50 -40.24
C GLY A 67 -31.79 -4.78 -39.02
N SER A 68 -31.69 -3.45 -38.95
CA SER A 68 -32.21 -2.61 -37.88
C SER A 68 -32.58 -1.22 -38.42
N GLU A 69 -33.62 -0.61 -37.87
CA GLU A 69 -34.01 0.78 -38.16
C GLU A 69 -32.95 1.81 -37.75
N ALA A 70 -32.00 1.41 -36.90
CA ALA A 70 -30.89 2.26 -36.51
C ALA A 70 -29.84 2.45 -37.62
N LEU A 71 -29.96 1.73 -38.75
CA LEU A 71 -29.01 1.75 -39.87
C LEU A 71 -29.65 2.36 -41.11
N SER A 72 -28.86 3.06 -41.92
CA SER A 72 -29.29 3.43 -43.27
C SER A 72 -28.31 2.92 -44.32
N VAL A 73 -28.84 2.20 -45.30
CA VAL A 73 -28.10 1.75 -46.49
C VAL A 73 -28.28 2.81 -47.57
N LYS A 74 -27.17 3.27 -48.18
CA LYS A 74 -27.20 4.30 -49.22
C LYS A 74 -27.88 3.78 -50.48
N ASP A 75 -27.39 2.66 -51.01
CA ASP A 75 -27.86 2.06 -52.25
C ASP A 75 -28.55 0.73 -51.92
N THR A 76 -29.88 0.76 -51.76
CA THR A 76 -30.67 -0.43 -51.37
C THR A 76 -30.71 -1.51 -52.46
N VAL A 77 -30.35 -1.15 -53.69
CA VAL A 77 -30.23 -2.04 -54.84
C VAL A 77 -28.97 -1.67 -55.61
N SER A 78 -28.13 -2.66 -55.88
CA SER A 78 -26.91 -2.54 -56.69
C SER A 78 -26.84 -3.70 -57.69
N PHE A 79 -26.01 -3.57 -58.72
CA PHE A 79 -25.79 -4.61 -59.74
C PHE A 79 -24.32 -5.00 -59.76
N THR A 80 -24.04 -6.29 -59.98
CA THR A 80 -22.65 -6.77 -60.05
C THR A 80 -21.93 -6.18 -61.28
N ASP A 81 -20.72 -5.67 -61.09
CA ASP A 81 -19.87 -5.13 -62.15
C ASP A 81 -19.14 -6.23 -62.96
N SER A 82 -18.16 -5.89 -63.80
CA SER A 82 -17.40 -6.86 -64.60
C SER A 82 -16.54 -7.82 -63.76
N GLU A 83 -16.24 -7.45 -62.53
CA GLU A 83 -15.51 -8.25 -61.53
C GLU A 83 -16.46 -8.99 -60.59
N GLY A 84 -17.77 -8.99 -60.89
CA GLY A 84 -18.81 -9.67 -60.13
C GLY A 84 -19.14 -8.99 -58.79
N TYR A 85 -18.66 -7.76 -58.56
CA TYR A 85 -18.81 -7.05 -57.30
C TYR A 85 -20.08 -6.17 -57.29
N ALA A 86 -20.85 -6.26 -56.22
CA ALA A 86 -21.93 -5.32 -55.90
C ALA A 86 -21.82 -4.89 -54.44
N GLY A 87 -21.78 -3.58 -54.19
CA GLY A 87 -21.64 -3.01 -52.85
C GLY A 87 -22.59 -1.86 -52.56
N THR A 88 -22.59 -1.43 -51.30
CA THR A 88 -23.28 -0.24 -50.80
C THR A 88 -22.55 0.34 -49.58
N LEU A 89 -22.70 1.64 -49.36
CA LEU A 89 -22.30 2.29 -48.11
C LEU A 89 -23.38 2.14 -47.03
N VAL A 90 -22.95 1.94 -45.79
CA VAL A 90 -23.82 1.87 -44.61
C VAL A 90 -23.48 2.99 -43.65
N LYS A 91 -24.50 3.73 -43.22
CA LYS A 91 -24.40 4.68 -42.11
C LYS A 91 -24.88 4.04 -40.82
N LEU A 92 -24.03 4.14 -39.80
CA LEU A 92 -24.30 3.61 -38.47
C LEU A 92 -25.21 4.54 -37.66
N GLY A 93 -26.02 3.94 -36.79
CA GLY A 93 -26.93 4.62 -35.89
C GLY A 93 -26.25 5.35 -34.75
N LYS A 94 -27.05 5.73 -33.74
CA LYS A 94 -26.58 6.43 -32.54
C LYS A 94 -26.09 5.50 -31.43
N GLU A 95 -26.52 4.24 -31.45
CA GLU A 95 -26.20 3.26 -30.42
C GLU A 95 -25.01 2.39 -30.83
N MET A 96 -24.29 1.91 -29.82
CA MET A 96 -23.22 0.93 -30.01
C MET A 96 -23.80 -0.48 -30.09
N GLY A 97 -23.09 -1.37 -30.78
CA GLY A 97 -23.44 -2.78 -30.83
C GLY A 97 -23.20 -3.41 -32.19
N ASP A 98 -23.62 -4.66 -32.29
CA ASP A 98 -23.53 -5.43 -33.52
C ASP A 98 -24.74 -5.14 -34.39
N TYR A 99 -24.44 -4.88 -35.65
CA TYR A 99 -25.41 -4.55 -36.67
C TYR A 99 -25.23 -5.48 -37.86
N SER A 100 -26.25 -5.57 -38.70
CA SER A 100 -26.15 -6.37 -39.90
C SER A 100 -26.95 -5.80 -41.06
N VAL A 101 -26.52 -6.12 -42.27
CA VAL A 101 -27.22 -5.87 -43.52
C VAL A 101 -27.38 -7.20 -44.25
N LYS A 102 -28.58 -7.45 -44.76
CA LYS A 102 -28.85 -8.62 -45.61
C LYS A 102 -28.62 -8.24 -47.06
N ALA A 103 -27.81 -9.01 -47.77
CA ALA A 103 -27.67 -8.97 -49.21
C ALA A 103 -28.52 -10.10 -49.81
N GLU A 104 -29.58 -9.74 -50.54
CA GLU A 104 -30.42 -10.69 -51.27
C GLU A 104 -30.03 -10.68 -52.75
N ILE A 105 -29.56 -11.81 -53.25
CA ILE A 105 -29.12 -12.02 -54.62
C ILE A 105 -30.22 -12.80 -55.34
N ILE A 106 -30.63 -12.34 -56.52
CA ILE A 106 -31.62 -13.01 -57.37
C ILE A 106 -30.90 -13.49 -58.63
N LEU A 107 -30.64 -14.80 -58.72
CA LEU A 107 -29.97 -15.41 -59.87
C LEU A 107 -30.78 -16.61 -60.37
N ALA A 108 -31.12 -16.62 -61.67
CA ALA A 108 -31.82 -17.74 -62.33
C ALA A 108 -32.99 -18.33 -61.50
N GLU A 109 -33.85 -17.45 -60.96
CA GLU A 109 -35.01 -17.78 -60.10
C GLU A 109 -34.70 -18.35 -58.70
N LYS A 110 -33.42 -18.47 -58.33
CA LYS A 110 -32.98 -18.78 -56.96
C LYS A 110 -32.71 -17.49 -56.17
N LYS A 111 -33.14 -17.48 -54.91
CA LYS A 111 -32.88 -16.40 -53.96
C LYS A 111 -31.80 -16.81 -52.96
N ILE A 112 -30.65 -16.17 -53.01
CA ILE A 112 -29.56 -16.37 -52.05
C ILE A 112 -29.55 -15.18 -51.09
N VAL A 113 -29.51 -15.44 -49.79
CA VAL A 113 -29.45 -14.39 -48.76
C VAL A 113 -28.17 -14.55 -47.95
N LYS A 114 -27.32 -13.53 -47.97
CA LYS A 114 -26.14 -13.44 -47.12
C LYS A 114 -26.30 -12.30 -46.11
N LYS A 115 -25.74 -12.50 -44.92
CA LYS A 115 -25.79 -11.53 -43.83
C LYS A 115 -24.38 -10.99 -43.61
N LEU A 116 -24.19 -9.69 -43.80
CA LEU A 116 -22.97 -8.98 -43.43
C LEU A 116 -23.17 -8.38 -42.05
N VAL A 117 -22.22 -8.58 -41.14
CA VAL A 117 -22.23 -8.15 -39.75
C VAL A 117 -21.12 -7.13 -39.54
N PHE A 118 -21.39 -6.09 -38.76
CA PHE A 118 -20.41 -5.05 -38.44
C PHE A 118 -20.70 -4.44 -37.07
N THR A 119 -19.69 -3.80 -36.48
CA THR A 119 -19.76 -3.32 -35.10
C THR A 119 -19.67 -1.80 -35.04
N ALA A 120 -20.63 -1.16 -34.37
CA ALA A 120 -20.61 0.28 -34.14
C ALA A 120 -20.02 0.63 -32.77
N PHE A 121 -19.04 1.54 -32.77
CA PHE A 121 -18.38 2.05 -31.56
C PHE A 121 -18.64 3.54 -31.32
N ASP A 122 -18.86 3.87 -30.06
CA ASP A 122 -18.79 5.22 -29.53
C ASP A 122 -17.61 5.30 -28.56
N TYR A 123 -16.43 5.60 -29.10
CA TYR A 123 -15.20 5.73 -28.32
C TYR A 123 -15.33 6.73 -27.17
N LYS A 124 -16.14 7.80 -27.33
CA LYS A 124 -16.37 8.78 -26.26
C LYS A 124 -17.16 8.14 -25.13
N LYS A 125 -18.26 7.42 -25.44
CA LYS A 125 -19.05 6.68 -24.45
C LYS A 125 -18.20 5.62 -23.75
N ILE A 126 -17.39 4.87 -24.49
CA ILE A 126 -16.45 3.87 -23.94
C ILE A 126 -15.50 4.50 -22.92
N ILE A 127 -14.76 5.54 -23.31
CA ILE A 127 -13.78 6.19 -22.43
C ILE A 127 -14.46 6.77 -21.18
N PHE A 128 -15.60 7.47 -21.35
CA PHE A 128 -16.29 8.11 -20.24
C PHE A 128 -16.87 7.10 -19.24
N TYR A 129 -17.42 5.99 -19.72
CA TYR A 129 -18.01 4.96 -18.86
C TYR A 129 -16.93 4.11 -18.18
N ILE A 130 -15.80 3.85 -18.86
CA ILE A 130 -14.65 3.17 -18.23
C ILE A 130 -14.04 4.05 -17.15
N ILE A 131 -13.67 5.29 -17.44
CA ILE A 131 -13.04 6.19 -16.46
C ILE A 131 -14.01 6.54 -15.33
N GLY A 132 -15.26 6.89 -15.67
CA GLY A 132 -16.29 7.21 -14.67
C GLY A 132 -16.67 6.01 -13.81
N GLY A 133 -16.81 4.83 -14.43
CA GLY A 133 -17.06 3.58 -13.72
C GLY A 133 -15.91 3.19 -12.80
N LEU A 134 -14.66 3.33 -13.26
CA LEU A 134 -13.47 3.11 -12.45
C LEU A 134 -13.39 4.12 -11.29
N GLY A 135 -13.70 5.40 -11.54
CA GLY A 135 -13.74 6.44 -10.50
C GLY A 135 -14.77 6.14 -9.41
N MET A 136 -16.00 5.75 -9.79
CA MET A 136 -17.03 5.30 -8.85
C MET A 136 -16.59 4.05 -8.08
N PHE A 137 -15.92 3.12 -8.77
CA PHE A 137 -15.40 1.89 -8.18
C PHE A 137 -14.34 2.17 -7.10
N LEU A 138 -13.33 2.98 -7.45
CA LEU A 138 -12.26 3.38 -6.53
C LEU A 138 -12.78 4.19 -5.34
N PHE A 139 -13.70 5.12 -5.60
CA PHE A 139 -14.34 5.89 -4.54
C PHE A 139 -15.18 5.01 -3.61
N GLY A 140 -15.88 4.01 -4.16
CA GLY A 140 -16.61 3.01 -3.41
C GLY A 140 -15.72 2.21 -2.46
N ILE A 141 -14.59 1.69 -2.97
CA ILE A 141 -13.58 1.01 -2.15
C ILE A 141 -13.05 1.95 -1.06
N LYS A 142 -12.67 3.19 -1.41
CA LYS A 142 -12.17 4.16 -0.42
C LYS A 142 -13.17 4.42 0.70
N LYS A 143 -14.45 4.59 0.38
CA LYS A 143 -15.52 4.77 1.37
C LYS A 143 -15.66 3.57 2.31
N VAL A 144 -15.59 2.35 1.76
CA VAL A 144 -15.60 1.12 2.58
C VAL A 144 -14.37 1.09 3.48
N SER A 145 -13.17 1.29 2.94
CA SER A 145 -11.90 1.31 3.70
C SER A 145 -11.92 2.32 4.84
N ASP A 146 -12.24 3.58 4.57
CA ASP A 146 -12.19 4.67 5.56
C ASP A 146 -13.23 4.45 6.67
N SER A 147 -14.39 3.91 6.32
CA SER A 147 -15.46 3.65 7.31
C SER A 147 -15.18 2.43 8.16
N LEU A 148 -14.63 1.35 7.58
CA LEU A 148 -14.17 0.18 8.32
C LEU A 148 -13.04 0.56 9.28
N LYS A 149 -12.11 1.42 8.86
CA LYS A 149 -11.07 2.00 9.74
C LYS A 149 -11.68 2.73 10.93
N ILE A 150 -12.63 3.63 10.69
CA ILE A 150 -13.28 4.42 11.75
C ILE A 150 -14.06 3.50 12.71
N LEU A 151 -14.81 2.53 12.19
CA LEU A 151 -15.57 1.57 13.01
C LEU A 151 -14.67 0.60 13.80
N ALA A 152 -13.50 0.26 13.27
CA ALA A 152 -12.51 -0.55 13.98
C ALA A 152 -11.81 0.20 15.13
N GLY A 153 -11.82 1.54 15.10
CA GLY A 153 -11.30 2.40 16.18
C GLY A 153 -9.84 2.09 16.56
N ASN A 154 -9.54 2.10 17.87
CA ASN A 154 -8.23 1.75 18.43
C ASN A 154 -7.88 0.25 18.31
N GLY A 155 -8.76 -0.59 17.76
CA GLY A 155 -8.50 -2.02 17.55
C GLY A 155 -7.25 -2.25 16.70
N LEU A 156 -7.06 -1.45 15.64
CA LEU A 156 -5.88 -1.53 14.76
C LEU A 156 -4.56 -1.27 15.51
N LYS A 157 -4.57 -0.39 16.53
CA LYS A 157 -3.45 -0.13 17.44
C LYS A 157 -3.22 -1.29 18.41
N ARG A 158 -4.28 -1.89 18.97
CA ARG A 158 -4.20 -3.09 19.82
C ARG A 158 -3.61 -4.31 19.09
N PHE A 159 -3.75 -4.39 17.77
CA PHE A 159 -3.12 -5.43 16.96
C PHE A 159 -1.60 -5.27 16.78
N LEU A 160 -1.04 -4.08 17.07
CA LEU A 160 0.41 -3.86 17.17
C LEU A 160 1.00 -4.51 18.43
N GLU A 161 0.21 -4.60 19.49
CA GLU A 161 0.57 -5.30 20.74
C GLU A 161 0.69 -6.82 20.49
N ILE A 162 0.05 -7.34 19.43
CA ILE A 162 0.03 -8.78 19.05
C ILE A 162 1.21 -9.13 18.12
N VAL A 163 2.20 -8.25 17.93
CA VAL A 163 3.45 -8.65 17.24
C VAL A 163 4.28 -9.58 18.15
N ILE A 164 3.76 -10.79 18.30
CA ILE A 164 4.29 -11.91 19.08
C ILE A 164 5.46 -12.52 18.31
N LYS A 165 6.35 -13.17 19.06
CA LYS A 165 7.58 -13.88 18.63
C LYS A 165 7.43 -14.93 17.50
N ASN A 166 6.24 -15.13 16.92
CA ASN A 166 5.94 -16.21 15.96
C ASN A 166 5.56 -15.68 14.57
N ARG A 167 6.25 -16.16 13.52
CA ARG A 167 5.98 -15.86 12.11
C ARG A 167 4.57 -16.21 11.62
N VAL A 168 3.94 -17.27 12.15
CA VAL A 168 2.57 -17.65 11.74
C VAL A 168 1.55 -16.60 12.19
N LEU A 169 1.73 -16.06 13.40
CA LEU A 169 0.91 -14.97 13.90
C LEU A 169 1.14 -13.70 13.08
N GLY A 170 2.37 -13.43 12.65
CA GLY A 170 2.67 -12.33 11.71
C GLY A 170 1.84 -12.39 10.43
N VAL A 171 1.70 -13.58 9.82
CA VAL A 171 0.80 -13.78 8.66
C VAL A 171 -0.65 -13.47 9.01
N GLY A 172 -1.14 -13.96 10.16
CA GLY A 172 -2.50 -13.67 10.61
C GLY A 172 -2.77 -12.18 10.82
N VAL A 173 -1.79 -11.45 11.38
CA VAL A 173 -1.86 -9.99 11.58
C VAL A 173 -1.93 -9.28 10.23
N GLY A 174 -1.02 -9.59 9.29
CA GLY A 174 -1.02 -8.97 7.97
C GLY A 174 -2.31 -9.22 7.19
N LEU A 175 -2.83 -10.46 7.25
CA LEU A 175 -4.10 -10.83 6.64
C LEU A 175 -5.24 -9.99 7.22
N THR A 176 -5.32 -9.93 8.55
CA THR A 176 -6.40 -9.23 9.26
C THR A 176 -6.36 -7.73 8.98
N ILE A 177 -5.19 -7.10 9.11
CA ILE A 177 -5.03 -5.67 8.85
C ILE A 177 -5.40 -5.36 7.40
N THR A 178 -4.86 -6.09 6.43
CA THR A 178 -5.21 -5.83 5.02
C THR A 178 -6.67 -6.10 4.73
N ALA A 179 -7.28 -7.13 5.31
CA ALA A 179 -8.70 -7.40 5.14
C ALA A 179 -9.58 -6.29 5.74
N LEU A 180 -9.18 -5.70 6.86
CA LEU A 180 -9.91 -4.59 7.49
C LEU A 180 -9.70 -3.26 6.74
N LEU A 181 -8.46 -2.94 6.37
CA LEU A 181 -8.12 -1.71 5.65
C LEU A 181 -8.47 -1.78 4.16
N GLN A 182 -8.67 -2.98 3.63
CA GLN A 182 -8.86 -3.29 2.20
C GLN A 182 -7.70 -2.77 1.32
N SER A 183 -6.50 -2.59 1.90
CA SER A 183 -5.32 -2.05 1.22
C SER A 183 -4.04 -2.71 1.73
N SER A 184 -3.45 -3.59 0.92
CA SER A 184 -2.16 -4.20 1.26
C SER A 184 -1.01 -3.21 1.18
N SER A 185 -1.07 -2.23 0.27
CA SER A 185 -0.06 -1.17 0.21
C SER A 185 0.00 -0.39 1.52
N ALA A 186 -1.14 -0.05 2.13
CA ALA A 186 -1.16 0.60 3.45
C ALA A 186 -0.54 -0.29 4.53
N THR A 187 -0.92 -1.59 4.59
CA THR A 187 -0.33 -2.55 5.53
C THR A 187 1.18 -2.70 5.34
N THR A 188 1.65 -2.74 4.09
CA THR A 188 3.07 -2.86 3.77
C THR A 188 3.83 -1.60 4.15
N VAL A 189 3.33 -0.40 3.83
CA VAL A 189 3.94 0.88 4.25
C VAL A 189 4.05 0.96 5.77
N MET A 190 2.99 0.57 6.47
CA MET A 190 2.96 0.51 7.94
C MET A 190 4.00 -0.49 8.49
N THR A 191 4.10 -1.68 7.88
CA THR A 191 5.12 -2.68 8.21
C THR A 191 6.55 -2.15 7.99
N LEU A 192 6.76 -1.43 6.89
CA LEU A 192 8.02 -0.74 6.59
C LEU A 192 8.33 0.34 7.64
N GLY A 193 7.31 1.06 8.11
CA GLY A 193 7.44 2.03 9.20
C GLY A 193 7.91 1.40 10.50
N PHE A 194 7.33 0.26 10.89
CA PHE A 194 7.70 -0.44 12.12
C PHE A 194 9.09 -1.06 12.08
N ILE A 195 9.48 -1.67 10.97
CA ILE A 195 10.84 -2.19 10.86
C ILE A 195 11.86 -1.06 10.76
N ASN A 196 11.48 0.08 10.15
CA ASN A 196 12.33 1.26 10.16
C ASN A 196 12.54 1.77 11.59
N ALA A 197 11.48 1.76 12.40
CA ALA A 197 11.47 2.12 13.81
C ALA A 197 12.14 1.06 14.73
N GLY A 198 12.66 -0.06 14.18
CA GLY A 198 13.25 -1.13 14.98
C GLY A 198 12.27 -1.90 15.88
N LEU A 199 10.97 -1.64 15.75
CA LEU A 199 9.91 -2.22 16.59
C LEU A 199 9.64 -3.69 16.25
N ILE A 200 9.95 -4.11 15.02
CA ILE A 200 9.76 -5.48 14.54
C ILE A 200 11.01 -5.96 13.81
N SER A 201 11.28 -7.26 13.87
CA SER A 201 12.36 -7.89 13.11
C SER A 201 12.02 -8.04 11.62
N LEU A 202 13.05 -8.20 10.79
CA LEU A 202 12.90 -8.47 9.35
C LEU A 202 12.02 -9.70 9.08
N LYS A 203 12.16 -10.77 9.86
CA LYS A 203 11.33 -11.97 9.72
C LYS A 203 9.85 -11.71 10.01
N GLN A 204 9.56 -10.91 11.03
CA GLN A 204 8.19 -10.53 11.39
C GLN A 204 7.59 -9.65 10.29
N ALA A 205 8.35 -8.68 9.79
CA ALA A 205 7.93 -7.83 8.68
C ALA A 205 7.60 -8.64 7.42
N ILE A 206 8.46 -9.60 7.04
CA ILE A 206 8.21 -10.51 5.91
C ILE A 206 6.93 -11.31 6.12
N ALA A 207 6.72 -11.86 7.32
CA ALA A 207 5.51 -12.62 7.63
C ALA A 207 4.23 -11.77 7.54
N ILE A 208 4.26 -10.54 8.04
CA ILE A 208 3.13 -9.59 7.92
C ILE A 208 2.82 -9.30 6.45
N ILE A 209 3.84 -9.08 5.62
CA ILE A 209 3.65 -8.85 4.19
C ILE A 209 3.04 -10.06 3.48
N MET A 210 3.49 -11.28 3.79
CA MET A 210 2.86 -12.50 3.27
C MET A 210 1.37 -12.60 3.66
N GLY A 211 1.05 -12.24 4.91
CA GLY A 211 -0.32 -12.10 5.37
C GLY A 211 -1.12 -11.07 4.59
N ALA A 212 -0.54 -9.89 4.37
CA ALA A 212 -1.17 -8.79 3.65
C ALA A 212 -1.56 -9.18 2.22
N ASN A 213 -0.73 -9.97 1.55
CA ASN A 213 -1.02 -10.56 0.26
C ASN A 213 -2.29 -11.44 0.29
N ILE A 214 -2.45 -12.30 1.32
CA ILE A 214 -3.69 -13.08 1.50
C ILE A 214 -4.88 -12.14 1.75
N GLY A 215 -4.72 -11.16 2.63
CA GLY A 215 -5.78 -10.22 3.00
C GLY A 215 -6.34 -9.44 1.80
N THR A 216 -5.49 -9.12 0.81
CA THR A 216 -5.89 -8.42 -0.43
C THR A 216 -6.96 -9.20 -1.20
N THR A 217 -6.94 -10.53 -1.11
CA THR A 217 -7.87 -11.40 -1.84
C THR A 217 -9.30 -11.31 -1.30
N ILE A 218 -9.50 -10.81 -0.07
CA ILE A 218 -10.83 -10.58 0.49
C ILE A 218 -11.60 -9.56 -0.34
N THR A 219 -10.94 -8.49 -0.83
CA THR A 219 -11.58 -7.50 -1.70
C THR A 219 -12.09 -8.15 -2.99
N ALA A 220 -11.27 -9.00 -3.62
CA ALA A 220 -11.66 -9.75 -4.81
C ALA A 220 -12.86 -10.67 -4.56
N GLN A 221 -12.88 -11.35 -3.40
CA GLN A 221 -14.00 -12.18 -2.99
C GLN A 221 -15.28 -11.37 -2.84
N ILE A 222 -15.20 -10.19 -2.21
CA ILE A 222 -16.35 -9.28 -2.06
C ILE A 222 -16.87 -8.82 -3.42
N ILE A 223 -15.98 -8.40 -4.33
CA ILE A 223 -16.35 -7.97 -5.70
C ILE A 223 -17.02 -9.11 -6.48
N ALA A 224 -16.57 -10.36 -6.28
CA ALA A 224 -17.08 -11.52 -7.00
C ALA A 224 -18.45 -12.00 -6.53
N PHE A 225 -18.93 -11.57 -5.36
CA PHE A 225 -20.35 -11.76 -5.02
C PHE A 225 -21.17 -10.80 -5.89
N LYS A 226 -21.91 -11.35 -6.86
CA LYS A 226 -22.75 -10.63 -7.84
C LYS A 226 -23.88 -9.81 -7.18
N ILE A 227 -23.52 -8.74 -6.49
CA ILE A 227 -24.42 -7.82 -5.79
C ILE A 227 -24.82 -6.66 -6.72
N GLY A 228 -24.43 -6.71 -8.01
CA GLY A 228 -24.73 -5.68 -9.01
C GLY A 228 -26.18 -5.20 -9.07
N ALA A 229 -27.16 -6.10 -8.91
CA ALA A 229 -28.58 -5.75 -8.88
C ALA A 229 -28.98 -4.91 -7.65
N LEU A 230 -28.26 -5.06 -6.55
CA LEU A 230 -28.46 -4.30 -5.31
C LEU A 230 -27.65 -3.01 -5.27
N ALA A 231 -26.88 -2.69 -6.33
CA ALA A 231 -26.03 -1.50 -6.35
C ALA A 231 -26.83 -0.20 -6.16
N LEU A 232 -27.88 0.03 -6.95
CA LEU A 232 -28.73 1.22 -6.83
C LEU A 232 -29.52 1.27 -5.50
N PRO A 233 -30.17 0.19 -5.04
CA PRO A 233 -30.75 0.14 -3.69
C PRO A 233 -29.74 0.45 -2.58
N ALA A 234 -28.52 -0.10 -2.65
CA ALA A 234 -27.47 0.17 -1.69
C ALA A 234 -27.05 1.64 -1.72
N ILE A 235 -26.93 2.27 -2.90
CA ILE A 235 -26.66 3.71 -3.00
C ILE A 235 -27.77 4.51 -2.31
N ALA A 236 -29.04 4.20 -2.57
CA ALA A 236 -30.17 4.91 -1.99
C ALA A 236 -30.23 4.76 -0.45
N VAL A 237 -30.10 3.53 0.06
CA VAL A 237 -30.10 3.26 1.50
C VAL A 237 -28.88 3.88 2.18
N GLY A 238 -27.69 3.71 1.62
CA GLY A 238 -26.45 4.27 2.15
C GLY A 238 -26.48 5.79 2.20
N ALA A 239 -26.95 6.45 1.14
CA ALA A 239 -27.15 7.90 1.11
C ALA A 239 -28.18 8.35 2.17
N GLY A 240 -29.29 7.63 2.32
CA GLY A 240 -30.28 7.90 3.37
C GLY A 240 -29.69 7.81 4.78
N LEU A 241 -28.90 6.78 5.07
CA LEU A 241 -28.23 6.62 6.37
C LEU A 241 -27.19 7.72 6.63
N ILE A 242 -26.50 8.21 5.60
CA ILE A 242 -25.54 9.32 5.74
C ILE A 242 -26.26 10.65 5.99
N LEU A 243 -27.28 10.96 5.18
CA LEU A 243 -27.96 12.25 5.21
C LEU A 243 -28.88 12.41 6.42
N PHE A 244 -29.57 11.34 6.82
CA PHE A 244 -30.57 11.37 7.90
C PHE A 244 -30.09 10.69 9.19
N GLY A 245 -28.95 10.00 9.18
CA GLY A 245 -28.38 9.36 10.36
C GLY A 245 -27.96 10.36 11.43
N LYS A 246 -28.42 10.14 12.67
CA LYS A 246 -28.09 10.98 13.83
C LYS A 246 -26.77 10.59 14.50
N SER A 247 -26.41 9.30 14.49
CA SER A 247 -25.19 8.81 15.13
C SER A 247 -24.03 8.70 14.13
N MET A 248 -22.80 8.91 14.61
CA MET A 248 -21.59 8.72 13.81
C MET A 248 -21.52 7.30 13.22
N ASN A 249 -21.80 6.28 14.03
CA ASN A 249 -21.79 4.88 13.59
C ASN A 249 -22.81 4.60 12.47
N THR A 250 -24.03 5.15 12.58
CA THR A 250 -25.05 5.02 11.52
C THR A 250 -24.55 5.62 10.20
N ARG A 251 -23.90 6.79 10.25
CA ARG A 251 -23.32 7.43 9.05
C ARG A 251 -22.16 6.61 8.47
N GLN A 252 -21.33 5.99 9.31
CA GLN A 252 -20.26 5.11 8.83
C GLN A 252 -20.78 3.82 8.18
N TRP A 253 -21.80 3.19 8.75
CA TRP A 253 -22.50 2.09 8.08
C TRP A 253 -23.14 2.54 6.75
N GLY A 254 -23.69 3.76 6.72
CA GLY A 254 -24.16 4.39 5.48
C GLY A 254 -23.05 4.55 4.43
N ASN A 255 -21.85 5.00 4.83
CA ASN A 255 -20.67 5.10 3.96
C ASN A 255 -20.21 3.73 3.44
N ILE A 256 -20.30 2.66 4.24
CA ILE A 256 -19.99 1.29 3.79
C ILE A 256 -21.00 0.85 2.73
N ILE A 257 -22.31 1.03 3.00
CA ILE A 257 -23.38 0.58 2.10
C ILE A 257 -23.36 1.35 0.78
N ILE A 258 -23.23 2.69 0.82
CA ILE A 258 -23.07 3.49 -0.42
C ILE A 258 -21.77 3.14 -1.13
N GLY A 259 -20.70 2.84 -0.39
CA GLY A 259 -19.42 2.44 -0.94
C GLY A 259 -19.53 1.15 -1.75
N PHE A 260 -20.20 0.13 -1.22
CA PHE A 260 -20.54 -1.09 -1.98
C PHE A 260 -21.42 -0.78 -3.18
N GLY A 261 -22.45 0.06 -3.01
CA GLY A 261 -23.32 0.45 -4.11
C GLY A 261 -22.58 1.10 -5.27
N LEU A 262 -21.70 2.06 -5.00
CA LEU A 262 -20.87 2.74 -6.00
C LEU A 262 -19.84 1.79 -6.62
N LEU A 263 -19.25 0.89 -5.82
CA LEU A 263 -18.34 -0.14 -6.29
C LEU A 263 -19.00 -1.03 -7.36
N PHE A 264 -20.16 -1.62 -7.03
CA PHE A 264 -20.84 -2.52 -7.95
C PHE A 264 -21.46 -1.79 -9.14
N TYR A 265 -21.96 -0.56 -8.95
CA TYR A 265 -22.48 0.25 -10.05
C TYR A 265 -21.37 0.65 -11.03
N GLY A 266 -20.22 1.07 -10.53
CA GLY A 266 -19.04 1.35 -11.32
C GLY A 266 -18.60 0.14 -12.15
N LEU A 267 -18.58 -1.05 -11.54
CA LEU A 267 -18.30 -2.31 -12.23
C LEU A 267 -19.31 -2.59 -13.35
N SER A 268 -20.61 -2.39 -13.08
CA SER A 268 -21.66 -2.57 -14.08
C SER A 268 -21.53 -1.62 -15.28
N LEU A 269 -21.15 -0.36 -15.05
CA LEU A 269 -20.91 0.61 -16.12
C LEU A 269 -19.74 0.18 -17.02
N MET A 270 -18.65 -0.28 -16.39
CA MET A 270 -17.49 -0.80 -17.10
C MET A 270 -17.87 -2.03 -17.93
N THR A 271 -18.48 -3.07 -17.34
CA THR A 271 -18.86 -4.28 -18.08
C THR A 271 -19.84 -3.99 -19.22
N GLY A 272 -20.81 -3.09 -19.02
CA GLY A 272 -21.82 -2.76 -20.03
C GLY A 272 -21.24 -2.12 -21.29
N VAL A 273 -20.29 -1.19 -21.13
CA VAL A 273 -19.70 -0.46 -22.26
C VAL A 273 -18.66 -1.26 -23.04
N VAL A 274 -18.13 -2.30 -22.39
CA VAL A 274 -17.04 -3.12 -22.92
C VAL A 274 -17.58 -4.27 -23.77
N LYS A 275 -18.77 -4.82 -23.49
CA LYS A 275 -19.38 -5.94 -24.25
C LYS A 275 -19.34 -5.79 -25.79
N PRO A 276 -19.71 -4.64 -26.40
CA PRO A 276 -19.66 -4.49 -27.86
C PRO A 276 -18.25 -4.62 -28.46
N LEU A 277 -17.20 -4.41 -27.66
CA LEU A 277 -15.81 -4.50 -28.13
C LEU A 277 -15.40 -5.93 -28.49
N ARG A 278 -16.14 -6.95 -28.04
CA ARG A 278 -15.89 -8.35 -28.38
C ARG A 278 -15.94 -8.61 -29.90
N SER A 279 -16.79 -7.87 -30.61
CA SER A 279 -17.00 -8.06 -32.04
C SER A 279 -15.95 -7.36 -32.91
N SER A 280 -15.00 -6.63 -32.30
CA SER A 280 -13.86 -6.06 -33.02
C SER A 280 -12.80 -7.13 -33.25
N VAL A 281 -12.50 -7.41 -34.53
CA VAL A 281 -11.44 -8.36 -34.93
C VAL A 281 -10.09 -8.00 -34.29
N PHE A 282 -9.68 -6.73 -34.35
CA PHE A 282 -8.42 -6.26 -33.74
C PHE A 282 -8.33 -6.53 -32.23
N LEU A 283 -9.40 -6.21 -31.48
CA LEU A 283 -9.40 -6.43 -30.03
C LEU A 283 -9.50 -7.93 -29.71
N SER A 284 -10.27 -8.68 -30.48
CA SER A 284 -10.34 -10.13 -30.36
C SER A 284 -8.96 -10.76 -30.56
N ASP A 285 -8.21 -10.37 -31.59
CA ASP A 285 -6.85 -10.89 -31.85
C ASP A 285 -5.88 -10.53 -30.71
N MET A 286 -5.96 -9.30 -30.19
CA MET A 286 -5.18 -8.89 -29.03
C MET A 286 -5.48 -9.75 -27.80
N PHE A 287 -6.76 -9.98 -27.48
CA PHE A 287 -7.15 -10.78 -26.32
C PHE A 287 -6.89 -12.28 -26.50
N ILE A 288 -7.02 -12.81 -27.72
CA ILE A 288 -6.60 -14.18 -28.07
C ILE A 288 -5.10 -14.34 -27.84
N THR A 289 -4.30 -13.37 -28.28
CA THR A 289 -2.85 -13.37 -28.03
C THR A 289 -2.53 -13.35 -26.53
N LEU A 290 -3.28 -12.55 -25.77
CA LEU A 290 -3.14 -12.46 -24.32
C LEU A 290 -3.51 -13.78 -23.61
N SER A 291 -4.54 -14.46 -24.10
CA SER A 291 -4.98 -15.77 -23.59
C SER A 291 -3.93 -16.87 -23.80
N HIS A 292 -3.33 -16.94 -24.99
CA HIS A 292 -2.35 -17.97 -25.32
C HIS A 292 -0.95 -17.70 -24.75
N ASN A 293 -0.70 -16.48 -24.25
CA ASN A 293 0.60 -16.08 -23.73
C ASN A 293 0.48 -15.58 -22.29
N HIS A 294 0.59 -16.50 -21.33
CA HIS A 294 0.51 -16.20 -19.90
C HIS A 294 1.53 -15.16 -19.43
N ILE A 295 2.72 -15.10 -20.05
CA ILE A 295 3.75 -14.09 -19.72
C ILE A 295 3.24 -12.70 -20.10
N LEU A 296 2.67 -12.56 -21.30
CA LEU A 296 2.10 -11.29 -21.75
C LEU A 296 0.92 -10.86 -20.84
N ALA A 297 0.07 -11.81 -20.44
CA ALA A 297 -1.01 -11.56 -19.49
C ALA A 297 -0.50 -11.06 -18.13
N VAL A 298 0.55 -11.68 -17.59
CA VAL A 298 1.20 -11.24 -16.34
C VAL A 298 1.80 -9.84 -16.49
N LEU A 299 2.48 -9.56 -17.60
CA LEU A 299 3.04 -8.23 -17.85
C LEU A 299 1.95 -7.16 -17.94
N ALA A 300 0.84 -7.46 -18.62
CA ALA A 300 -0.31 -6.56 -18.71
C ALA A 300 -0.91 -6.26 -17.32
N GLY A 301 -1.12 -7.28 -16.49
CA GLY A 301 -1.61 -7.10 -15.11
C GLY A 301 -0.63 -6.32 -14.22
N THR A 302 0.67 -6.54 -14.41
CA THR A 302 1.74 -5.81 -13.71
C THR A 302 1.69 -4.32 -14.06
N ILE A 303 1.72 -3.99 -15.35
CA ILE A 303 1.67 -2.60 -15.84
C ILE A 303 0.40 -1.92 -15.35
N MET A 304 -0.74 -2.58 -15.48
CA MET A 304 -2.02 -2.04 -15.04
C MET A 304 -2.00 -1.70 -13.55
N THR A 305 -1.47 -2.59 -12.72
CA THR A 305 -1.40 -2.38 -11.28
C THR A 305 -0.41 -1.29 -10.89
N VAL A 306 0.72 -1.17 -11.61
CA VAL A 306 1.67 -0.08 -11.42
C VAL A 306 1.04 1.28 -11.78
N LEU A 307 0.23 1.34 -12.84
CA LEU A 307 -0.43 2.59 -13.24
C LEU A 307 -1.56 2.98 -12.28
N VAL A 308 -2.38 2.01 -11.88
CA VAL A 308 -3.54 2.23 -10.99
C VAL A 308 -3.13 2.31 -9.52
N GLN A 309 -1.95 1.77 -9.16
CA GLN A 309 -1.42 1.68 -7.80
C GLN A 309 -2.36 0.93 -6.83
N SER A 310 -3.19 0.02 -7.34
CA SER A 310 -4.14 -0.78 -6.55
C SER A 310 -4.42 -2.12 -7.22
N SER A 311 -3.97 -3.23 -6.61
CA SER A 311 -4.28 -4.59 -7.08
C SER A 311 -5.77 -4.90 -7.02
N SER A 312 -6.47 -4.46 -5.99
CA SER A 312 -7.93 -4.66 -5.90
C SER A 312 -8.68 -3.99 -7.05
N ALA A 313 -8.19 -2.85 -7.53
CA ALA A 313 -8.73 -2.20 -8.72
C ALA A 313 -8.38 -2.94 -10.01
N THR A 314 -7.15 -3.43 -10.16
CA THR A 314 -6.76 -4.28 -11.28
C THR A 314 -7.63 -5.54 -11.35
N VAL A 315 -7.80 -6.26 -10.24
CA VAL A 315 -8.70 -7.43 -10.18
C VAL A 315 -10.13 -7.06 -10.54
N GLY A 316 -10.64 -5.92 -10.07
CA GLY A 316 -11.97 -5.42 -10.42
C GLY A 316 -12.14 -5.23 -11.92
N VAL A 317 -11.15 -4.63 -12.60
CA VAL A 317 -11.18 -4.48 -14.06
C VAL A 317 -11.03 -5.83 -14.76
N THR A 318 -10.14 -6.71 -14.30
CA THR A 318 -10.01 -8.08 -14.82
C THR A 318 -11.34 -8.83 -14.77
N ILE A 319 -12.06 -8.75 -13.64
CA ILE A 319 -13.41 -9.31 -13.50
C ILE A 319 -14.39 -8.66 -14.48
N ALA A 320 -14.34 -7.33 -14.65
CA ALA A 320 -15.22 -6.62 -15.57
C ALA A 320 -15.03 -7.05 -17.03
N LEU A 321 -13.78 -7.21 -17.46
CA LEU A 321 -13.39 -7.64 -18.80
C LEU A 321 -13.82 -9.10 -19.05
N ALA A 322 -13.59 -9.98 -18.07
CA ALA A 322 -13.94 -11.39 -18.14
C ALA A 322 -15.46 -11.60 -18.14
N ALA A 323 -16.19 -10.91 -17.27
CA ALA A 323 -17.65 -10.92 -17.24
C ALA A 323 -18.29 -10.30 -18.50
N GLY A 324 -17.57 -9.38 -19.16
CA GLY A 324 -17.92 -8.84 -20.48
C GLY A 324 -17.65 -9.80 -21.64
N GLY A 325 -16.90 -10.89 -21.40
CA GLY A 325 -16.51 -11.87 -22.40
C GLY A 325 -15.39 -11.40 -23.34
N LEU A 326 -14.61 -10.39 -22.93
CA LEU A 326 -13.47 -9.89 -23.71
C LEU A 326 -12.20 -10.70 -23.47
N ILE A 327 -11.99 -11.11 -22.23
CA ILE A 327 -10.91 -12.01 -21.85
C ILE A 327 -11.52 -13.31 -21.33
N ASP A 328 -10.84 -14.40 -21.59
CA ASP A 328 -11.18 -15.71 -21.04
C ASP A 328 -10.52 -15.92 -19.68
N LEU A 329 -10.76 -17.09 -19.09
CA LEU A 329 -10.23 -17.41 -17.77
C LEU A 329 -8.69 -17.44 -17.77
N PRO A 330 -7.98 -18.12 -18.70
CA PRO A 330 -6.51 -18.14 -18.71
C PRO A 330 -5.88 -16.74 -18.75
N ALA A 331 -6.38 -15.85 -19.61
CA ALA A 331 -5.93 -14.45 -19.64
C ALA A 331 -6.17 -13.76 -18.28
N ALA A 332 -7.36 -13.94 -17.69
CA ALA A 332 -7.68 -13.36 -16.40
C ALA A 332 -6.78 -13.88 -15.26
N LEU A 333 -6.43 -15.18 -15.26
CA LEU A 333 -5.50 -15.76 -14.28
C LEU A 333 -4.11 -15.12 -14.40
N GLY A 334 -3.61 -14.95 -15.63
CA GLY A 334 -2.34 -14.27 -15.89
C GLY A 334 -2.35 -12.82 -15.41
N LEU A 335 -3.42 -12.08 -15.67
CA LEU A 335 -3.59 -10.70 -15.18
C LEU A 335 -3.54 -10.62 -13.65
N VAL A 336 -4.16 -11.57 -12.96
CA VAL A 336 -4.14 -11.65 -11.48
C VAL A 336 -2.73 -11.93 -10.95
N LEU A 337 -1.94 -12.79 -11.60
CA LEU A 337 -0.54 -12.98 -11.22
C LEU A 337 0.27 -11.69 -11.44
N GLY A 338 -0.02 -10.96 -12.50
CA GLY A 338 0.56 -9.66 -12.77
C GLY A 338 0.28 -8.63 -11.69
N ASP A 339 -0.96 -8.58 -11.16
CA ASP A 339 -1.31 -7.61 -10.12
C ASP A 339 -0.54 -7.80 -8.80
N ASN A 340 -0.21 -9.05 -8.48
CA ASN A 340 0.56 -9.40 -7.30
C ASN A 340 2.01 -8.90 -7.43
N ILE A 341 2.59 -8.99 -8.64
CA ILE A 341 3.90 -8.40 -8.95
C ILE A 341 3.81 -6.88 -8.91
N GLY A 342 2.83 -6.28 -9.59
CA GLY A 342 2.70 -4.83 -9.72
C GLY A 342 2.53 -4.12 -8.37
N THR A 343 1.82 -4.72 -7.41
CA THR A 343 1.61 -4.16 -6.06
C THR A 343 2.91 -3.89 -5.30
N THR A 344 3.98 -4.63 -5.61
CA THR A 344 5.28 -4.51 -4.92
C THR A 344 5.97 -3.16 -5.17
N ILE A 345 5.59 -2.43 -6.23
CA ILE A 345 6.16 -1.11 -6.52
C ILE A 345 5.91 -0.12 -5.38
N THR A 346 4.75 -0.19 -4.73
CA THR A 346 4.40 0.71 -3.63
C THR A 346 5.35 0.55 -2.45
N ALA A 347 5.75 -0.69 -2.14
CA ALA A 347 6.69 -0.99 -1.06
C ALA A 347 8.09 -0.48 -1.39
N MET A 348 8.51 -0.66 -2.64
CA MET A 348 9.80 -0.15 -3.12
C MET A 348 9.86 1.37 -3.02
N LEU A 349 8.84 2.08 -3.50
CA LEU A 349 8.73 3.54 -3.41
C LEU A 349 8.71 4.02 -1.96
N ALA A 350 7.96 3.35 -1.07
CA ALA A 350 7.88 3.70 0.35
C ALA A 350 9.18 3.45 1.13
N SER A 351 10.03 2.53 0.65
CA SER A 351 11.36 2.28 1.23
C SER A 351 12.44 3.25 0.76
N LEU A 352 12.12 4.17 -0.17
CA LEU A 352 13.04 5.22 -0.59
C LEU A 352 13.27 6.18 0.60
N GLY A 353 14.53 6.37 0.96
CA GLY A 353 14.91 7.21 2.11
C GLY A 353 14.77 6.53 3.48
N SER A 354 14.39 5.27 3.56
CA SER A 354 14.35 4.50 4.81
C SER A 354 15.66 3.74 5.09
N ASN A 355 15.77 3.16 6.29
CA ASN A 355 16.90 2.34 6.70
C ASN A 355 17.03 1.04 5.90
N THR A 356 18.16 0.35 6.07
CA THR A 356 18.50 -0.88 5.32
C THR A 356 17.46 -1.99 5.54
N ASN A 357 16.91 -2.14 6.74
CA ASN A 357 15.93 -3.18 7.04
C ASN A 357 14.58 -2.94 6.37
N ALA A 358 14.12 -1.69 6.26
CA ALA A 358 12.95 -1.35 5.47
C ALA A 358 13.18 -1.63 3.96
N LYS A 359 14.35 -1.30 3.41
CA LYS A 359 14.71 -1.68 2.01
C LYS A 359 14.74 -3.20 1.81
N ARG A 360 15.32 -3.95 2.76
CA ARG A 360 15.31 -5.43 2.77
C ARG A 360 13.89 -5.99 2.78
N THR A 361 13.00 -5.37 3.55
CA THR A 361 11.59 -5.78 3.64
C THR A 361 10.83 -5.50 2.34
N ALA A 362 11.02 -4.33 1.72
CA ALA A 362 10.44 -4.05 0.42
C ALA A 362 10.95 -5.01 -0.66
N MET A 363 12.24 -5.31 -0.66
CA MET A 363 12.83 -6.31 -1.56
C MET A 363 12.28 -7.72 -1.28
N ALA A 364 12.06 -8.06 -0.02
CA ALA A 364 11.45 -9.33 0.35
C ALA A 364 10.03 -9.47 -0.22
N HIS A 365 9.26 -8.38 -0.22
CA HIS A 365 7.93 -8.34 -0.86
C HIS A 365 8.03 -8.58 -2.38
N VAL A 366 8.98 -7.93 -3.05
CA VAL A 366 9.25 -8.13 -4.48
C VAL A 366 9.59 -9.59 -4.77
N LEU A 367 10.57 -10.16 -4.05
CA LEU A 367 11.00 -11.54 -4.26
C LEU A 367 9.89 -12.55 -4.00
N PHE A 368 9.10 -12.36 -2.95
CA PHE A 368 7.98 -13.25 -2.62
C PHE A 368 6.94 -13.30 -3.76
N ASN A 369 6.56 -12.15 -4.32
CA ASN A 369 5.60 -12.09 -5.42
C ASN A 369 6.20 -12.55 -6.75
N LEU A 370 7.47 -12.21 -7.01
CA LEU A 370 8.14 -12.60 -8.24
C LEU A 370 8.35 -14.12 -8.31
N PHE A 371 8.84 -14.75 -7.24
CA PHE A 371 8.97 -16.20 -7.19
C PHE A 371 7.60 -16.89 -7.20
N GLY A 372 6.62 -16.31 -6.49
CA GLY A 372 5.22 -16.75 -6.51
C GLY A 372 4.64 -16.83 -7.92
N ALA A 373 4.71 -15.71 -8.64
CA ALA A 373 4.25 -15.63 -10.02
C ALA A 373 5.06 -16.53 -10.95
N PHE A 374 6.39 -16.60 -10.78
CA PHE A 374 7.26 -17.40 -11.64
C PHE A 374 6.89 -18.89 -11.64
N TYR A 375 6.77 -19.53 -10.47
CA TYR A 375 6.39 -20.95 -10.46
C TYR A 375 4.95 -21.14 -10.93
N MET A 376 4.05 -20.19 -10.66
CA MET A 376 2.66 -20.31 -11.09
C MET A 376 2.52 -20.15 -12.61
N ILE A 377 3.35 -19.33 -13.26
CA ILE A 377 3.44 -19.24 -14.73
C ILE A 377 3.87 -20.60 -15.30
N ILE A 378 4.85 -21.28 -14.69
CA ILE A 378 5.25 -22.63 -15.11
C ILE A 378 4.08 -23.62 -14.95
N LEU A 379 3.34 -23.55 -13.83
CA LEU A 379 2.17 -24.39 -13.61
C LEU A 379 1.06 -24.12 -14.63
N LEU A 380 0.78 -22.86 -14.94
CA LEU A 380 -0.18 -22.50 -15.99
C LEU A 380 0.30 -23.00 -17.35
N TYR A 381 1.57 -22.85 -17.70
CA TYR A 381 2.10 -23.31 -18.99
C TYR A 381 1.92 -24.82 -19.22
N TYR A 382 2.18 -25.65 -18.20
CA TYR A 382 2.09 -27.11 -18.32
C TYR A 382 0.73 -27.71 -17.92
N PHE A 383 -0.06 -27.01 -17.10
CA PHE A 383 -1.28 -27.53 -16.48
C PHE A 383 -2.49 -26.57 -16.61
N ASP A 384 -2.50 -25.68 -17.59
CA ASP A 384 -3.56 -24.68 -17.82
C ASP A 384 -4.97 -25.30 -17.74
N ASP A 385 -5.24 -26.32 -18.55
CA ASP A 385 -6.51 -27.04 -18.59
C ASP A 385 -6.92 -27.61 -17.23
N THR A 386 -5.96 -28.03 -16.42
CA THR A 386 -6.24 -28.60 -15.10
C THR A 386 -6.62 -27.51 -14.11
N ILE A 387 -5.90 -26.39 -14.14
CA ILE A 387 -6.16 -25.22 -13.28
C ILE A 387 -7.50 -24.58 -13.66
N THR A 388 -7.76 -24.38 -14.96
CA THR A 388 -9.03 -23.86 -15.50
C THR A 388 -10.19 -24.75 -15.07
N ARG A 389 -10.11 -26.08 -15.28
CA ARG A 389 -11.16 -27.02 -14.85
C ARG A 389 -11.35 -27.05 -13.33
N LEU A 390 -10.30 -26.86 -12.55
CA LEU A 390 -10.43 -26.74 -11.09
C LEU A 390 -11.24 -25.50 -10.71
N MET A 391 -10.96 -24.35 -11.34
CA MET A 391 -11.70 -23.12 -11.09
C MET A 391 -13.17 -23.25 -11.49
N GLU A 392 -13.44 -23.85 -12.65
CA GLU A 392 -14.81 -24.13 -13.13
C GLU A 392 -15.60 -25.07 -12.19
N LYS A 393 -14.92 -26.04 -11.55
CA LYS A 393 -15.55 -26.89 -10.53
C LYS A 393 -15.89 -26.13 -9.26
N LEU A 394 -15.06 -25.16 -8.85
CA LEU A 394 -15.30 -24.35 -7.66
C LEU A 394 -16.43 -23.34 -7.85
N SER A 395 -16.63 -22.84 -9.08
CA SER A 395 -17.77 -21.98 -9.40
C SER A 395 -18.06 -21.96 -10.89
N LYS A 396 -19.35 -21.86 -11.24
CA LYS A 396 -19.80 -21.59 -12.62
C LYS A 396 -19.67 -20.11 -13.02
N ASP A 397 -19.35 -19.24 -12.07
CA ASP A 397 -19.25 -17.81 -12.29
C ASP A 397 -17.80 -17.35 -12.50
N ILE A 398 -17.52 -16.67 -13.61
CA ILE A 398 -16.15 -16.26 -13.96
C ILE A 398 -15.54 -15.28 -12.94
N ALA A 399 -16.34 -14.39 -12.33
CA ALA A 399 -15.82 -13.48 -11.30
C ALA A 399 -15.39 -14.27 -10.05
N ARG A 400 -16.20 -15.26 -9.65
CA ARG A 400 -15.84 -16.19 -8.55
C ARG A 400 -14.64 -17.05 -8.88
N GLN A 401 -14.50 -17.52 -10.13
CA GLN A 401 -13.32 -18.29 -10.57
C GLN A 401 -12.04 -17.46 -10.41
N ILE A 402 -12.04 -16.21 -10.89
CA ILE A 402 -10.91 -15.28 -10.76
C ILE A 402 -10.58 -15.00 -9.29
N ALA A 403 -11.60 -14.69 -8.47
CA ALA A 403 -11.39 -14.44 -7.04
C ALA A 403 -10.89 -15.67 -6.27
N ASN A 404 -11.42 -16.86 -6.59
CA ASN A 404 -10.96 -18.12 -6.00
C ASN A 404 -9.52 -18.42 -6.38
N PHE A 405 -9.14 -18.24 -7.65
CA PHE A 405 -7.75 -18.39 -8.08
C PHE A 405 -6.84 -17.45 -7.30
N HIS A 406 -7.23 -16.18 -7.17
CA HIS A 406 -6.45 -15.17 -6.44
C HIS A 406 -6.22 -15.59 -4.98
N SER A 407 -7.27 -16.02 -4.27
CA SER A 407 -7.19 -16.52 -2.90
C SER A 407 -6.33 -17.78 -2.79
N ILE A 408 -6.57 -18.79 -3.64
CA ILE A 408 -5.83 -20.06 -3.63
C ILE A 408 -4.35 -19.81 -3.90
N PHE A 409 -4.02 -18.98 -4.89
CA PHE A 409 -2.66 -18.61 -5.23
C PHE A 409 -1.95 -17.98 -4.02
N ASN A 410 -2.50 -16.92 -3.41
CA ASN A 410 -1.83 -16.22 -2.30
C ASN A 410 -1.73 -17.07 -1.02
N ILE A 411 -2.75 -17.88 -0.72
CA ILE A 411 -2.71 -18.80 0.41
C ILE A 411 -1.64 -19.86 0.19
N PHE A 412 -1.64 -20.51 -0.98
CA PHE A 412 -0.65 -21.53 -1.33
C PHE A 412 0.76 -20.96 -1.37
N ASN A 413 0.95 -19.79 -1.98
CA ASN A 413 2.23 -19.08 -2.05
C ASN A 413 2.77 -18.79 -0.64
N THR A 414 1.89 -18.33 0.27
CA THR A 414 2.27 -18.10 1.67
C THR A 414 2.63 -19.40 2.39
N ILE A 415 1.83 -20.46 2.27
CA ILE A 415 2.13 -21.77 2.88
C ILE A 415 3.47 -22.31 2.36
N LEU A 416 3.75 -22.13 1.07
CA LEU A 416 4.97 -22.60 0.41
C LEU A 416 6.21 -21.86 0.95
N PHE A 417 6.18 -20.52 1.04
CA PHE A 417 7.37 -19.72 1.40
C PHE A 417 7.52 -19.42 2.89
N LEU A 418 6.47 -19.54 3.71
CA LEU A 418 6.52 -19.29 5.16
C LEU A 418 7.60 -20.13 5.89
N PRO A 419 7.81 -21.43 5.59
CA PRO A 419 8.92 -22.22 6.15
C PRO A 419 10.30 -21.65 5.78
N PHE A 420 10.42 -21.03 4.60
CA PHE A 420 11.66 -20.55 3.99
C PHE A 420 11.96 -19.06 4.24
N ILE A 421 11.23 -18.38 5.13
CA ILE A 421 11.49 -16.97 5.48
C ILE A 421 12.97 -16.71 5.81
N ASN A 422 13.65 -17.64 6.50
CA ASN A 422 15.08 -17.51 6.83
C ASN A 422 15.98 -17.45 5.57
N TYR A 423 15.61 -18.14 4.49
CA TYR A 423 16.36 -18.09 3.24
C TYR A 423 16.10 -16.78 2.51
N LEU A 424 14.85 -16.34 2.50
CA LEU A 424 14.45 -15.07 1.89
C LEU A 424 15.14 -13.89 2.60
N GLU A 425 15.20 -13.91 3.93
CA GLU A 425 15.99 -12.99 4.76
C GLU A 425 17.48 -12.98 4.35
N LYS A 426 18.12 -14.14 4.25
CA LYS A 426 19.53 -14.25 3.84
C LYS A 426 19.78 -13.66 2.44
N ILE A 427 18.85 -13.85 1.51
CA ILE A 427 18.93 -13.28 0.16
C ILE A 427 18.88 -11.75 0.24
N VAL A 428 17.89 -11.18 0.92
CA VAL A 428 17.74 -9.72 0.98
C VAL A 428 18.86 -9.04 1.77
N VAL A 429 19.37 -9.68 2.83
CA VAL A 429 20.55 -9.19 3.57
C VAL A 429 21.81 -9.19 2.70
N ARG A 430 21.94 -10.15 1.78
CA ARG A 430 23.07 -10.21 0.83
C ARG A 430 22.95 -9.15 -0.27
N VAL A 431 21.73 -8.88 -0.75
CA VAL A 431 21.45 -7.85 -1.78
C VAL A 431 21.63 -6.45 -1.18
N PHE A 432 21.05 -6.21 -0.02
CA PHE A 432 21.14 -4.95 0.72
C PHE A 432 22.03 -5.15 1.95
N LYS A 433 23.35 -5.08 1.73
CA LYS A 433 24.32 -5.05 2.82
C LYS A 433 24.08 -3.82 3.69
N GLU A 434 24.21 -3.99 5.00
CA GLU A 434 24.36 -2.85 5.90
C GLU A 434 25.61 -2.11 5.45
N LYS A 435 25.43 -0.89 4.93
CA LYS A 435 26.53 0.06 4.87
C LYS A 435 26.74 0.52 6.31
N GLU A 436 28.00 0.54 6.75
CA GLU A 436 28.35 1.37 7.91
C GLU A 436 27.76 2.75 7.66
N ASP A 437 27.01 3.23 8.64
CA ASP A 437 26.23 4.45 8.53
C ASP A 437 27.17 5.67 8.54
N ASN A 438 27.74 5.96 7.38
CA ASN A 438 28.58 7.13 7.13
C ASN A 438 27.74 8.38 6.83
N SER A 439 26.42 8.33 7.03
CA SER A 439 25.50 9.44 6.72
C SER A 439 25.67 10.64 7.67
N GLY A 440 26.34 10.44 8.81
CA GLY A 440 26.50 11.46 9.84
C GLY A 440 25.22 11.78 10.61
N THR A 441 24.06 11.21 10.22
CA THR A 441 22.78 11.39 10.91
C THR A 441 22.72 10.53 12.15
N VAL A 442 22.24 11.10 13.25
CA VAL A 442 22.20 10.43 14.56
C VAL A 442 20.84 9.80 14.84
N ALA A 443 19.76 10.37 14.28
CA ALA A 443 18.41 9.85 14.40
C ALA A 443 18.13 8.75 13.35
N LYS A 444 18.06 7.49 13.80
CA LYS A 444 17.96 6.29 12.94
C LYS A 444 16.55 5.86 12.56
N TYR A 445 15.56 6.27 13.36
CA TYR A 445 14.17 5.89 13.30
C TYR A 445 13.32 6.87 12.48
N LEU A 446 13.72 8.15 12.34
CA LEU A 446 12.93 9.19 11.65
C LEU A 446 12.83 8.94 10.13
N ASN A 447 11.62 8.59 9.64
CA ASN A 447 11.35 8.34 8.23
C ASN A 447 10.48 9.43 7.59
N LYS A 448 11.01 10.10 6.56
CA LYS A 448 10.28 11.13 5.80
C LYS A 448 9.04 10.59 5.08
N GLY A 449 9.00 9.30 4.72
CA GLY A 449 7.85 8.65 4.08
C GLY A 449 6.65 8.44 5.00
N LEU A 450 6.82 8.54 6.33
CA LEU A 450 5.74 8.45 7.31
C LEU A 450 5.13 9.80 7.68
N LEU A 451 5.57 10.91 7.08
CA LEU A 451 4.97 12.23 7.34
C LEU A 451 3.47 12.28 7.00
N ASN A 452 3.00 11.39 6.10
CA ASN A 452 1.58 11.25 5.76
C ASN A 452 0.79 10.37 6.74
N GLU A 453 1.44 9.81 7.77
CA GLU A 453 0.84 8.95 8.81
C GLU A 453 1.20 9.50 10.20
N PRO A 454 0.56 10.59 10.67
CA PRO A 454 1.04 11.37 11.81
C PRO A 454 1.18 10.60 13.12
N SER A 455 0.29 9.64 13.36
CA SER A 455 0.36 8.80 14.56
C SER A 455 1.65 7.98 14.62
N LEU A 456 2.08 7.40 13.50
CA LEU A 456 3.32 6.61 13.40
C LEU A 456 4.56 7.50 13.41
N ALA A 457 4.47 8.69 12.79
CA ALA A 457 5.55 9.67 12.82
C ALA A 457 5.84 10.16 14.25
N ILE A 458 4.81 10.40 15.06
CA ILE A 458 4.94 10.73 16.48
C ILE A 458 5.64 9.59 17.25
N ASP A 459 5.28 8.35 16.98
CA ASP A 459 5.87 7.21 17.68
C ASP A 459 7.37 7.05 17.34
N GLN A 460 7.79 7.44 16.12
CA GLN A 460 9.23 7.51 15.77
C GLN A 460 9.97 8.60 16.55
N VAL A 461 9.37 9.77 16.72
CA VAL A 461 9.93 10.86 17.54
C VAL A 461 10.15 10.39 18.97
N LYS A 462 9.21 9.63 19.55
CA LYS A 462 9.36 9.07 20.90
C LYS A 462 10.58 8.15 21.02
N LEU A 463 10.82 7.30 20.03
CA LEU A 463 11.97 6.39 20.03
C LEU A 463 13.30 7.15 19.99
N GLU A 464 13.38 8.21 19.18
CA GLU A 464 14.57 9.05 19.15
C GLU A 464 14.79 9.84 20.43
N LEU A 465 13.71 10.34 21.04
CA LEU A 465 13.78 10.96 22.36
C LEU A 465 14.34 10.00 23.41
N GLY A 466 13.99 8.71 23.35
CA GLY A 466 14.59 7.69 24.21
C GLY A 466 16.09 7.50 23.96
N SER A 467 16.54 7.56 22.70
CA SER A 467 17.96 7.53 22.34
C SER A 467 18.70 8.78 22.82
N MET A 468 18.12 9.97 22.64
CA MET A 468 18.66 11.25 23.10
C MET A 468 18.80 11.26 24.62
N LEU A 469 17.78 10.82 25.37
CA LEU A 469 17.83 10.70 26.83
C LEU A 469 18.99 9.82 27.32
N LYS A 470 19.25 8.69 26.66
CA LYS A 470 20.39 7.82 27.01
C LYS A 470 21.71 8.57 26.86
N VAL A 471 21.87 9.33 25.77
CA VAL A 471 23.06 10.14 25.51
C VAL A 471 23.20 11.27 26.53
N SER A 472 22.13 12.04 26.81
CA SER A 472 22.16 13.14 27.79
C SER A 472 22.44 12.62 29.21
N LYS A 473 21.88 11.47 29.60
CA LYS A 473 22.19 10.82 30.87
C LYS A 473 23.67 10.41 30.94
N GLU A 474 24.18 9.75 29.90
CA GLU A 474 25.58 9.33 29.84
C GLU A 474 26.54 10.53 29.90
N ALA A 475 26.19 11.64 29.23
CA ALA A 475 26.94 12.89 29.32
C ALA A 475 27.02 13.38 30.77
N LEU A 476 25.88 13.38 31.48
CA LEU A 476 25.81 13.82 32.86
C LEU A 476 26.61 12.91 33.81
N ASP A 477 26.51 11.59 33.64
CA ASP A 477 27.27 10.60 34.42
C ASP A 477 28.78 10.78 34.21
N GLU A 478 29.24 10.94 32.95
CA GLU A 478 30.64 11.18 32.60
C GLU A 478 31.14 12.52 33.17
N SER A 479 30.31 13.57 33.13
CA SER A 479 30.63 14.86 33.76
C SER A 479 30.78 14.74 35.28
N CYS A 480 29.93 13.96 35.96
CA CYS A 480 30.06 13.69 37.38
C CYS A 480 31.35 12.93 37.70
N LEU A 481 31.66 11.88 36.93
CA LEU A 481 32.90 11.11 37.07
C LEU A 481 34.14 11.98 36.85
N SER A 482 34.05 12.95 35.94
CA SER A 482 35.10 13.93 35.72
C SER A 482 35.34 14.78 36.97
N ALA A 483 34.29 15.27 37.62
CA ALA A 483 34.37 16.11 38.81
C ALA A 483 34.95 15.34 40.03
N ILE A 484 34.59 14.07 40.17
CA ILE A 484 35.05 13.21 41.28
C ILE A 484 36.53 12.83 41.11
N ASN A 485 36.91 12.42 39.89
CA ASN A 485 38.22 11.81 39.61
C ASN A 485 39.25 12.79 39.02
N GLY A 486 38.86 13.99 38.60
CA GLY A 486 39.74 14.94 37.90
C GLY A 486 40.23 14.42 36.54
N SER A 487 39.44 13.57 35.88
CA SER A 487 39.87 12.84 34.68
C SER A 487 39.57 13.61 33.39
N SER A 488 40.61 14.02 32.67
CA SER A 488 40.50 14.67 31.35
C SER A 488 39.82 13.78 30.30
N LYS A 489 39.92 12.46 30.45
CA LYS A 489 39.21 11.50 29.59
C LYS A 489 37.70 11.64 29.72
N HIS A 490 37.19 11.75 30.95
CA HIS A 490 35.76 11.90 31.22
C HIS A 490 35.24 13.29 30.78
N ILE A 491 36.05 14.35 30.95
CA ILE A 491 35.72 15.70 30.43
C ILE A 491 35.52 15.65 28.90
N ARG A 492 36.48 15.06 28.18
CA ARG A 492 36.39 14.93 26.72
C ARG A 492 35.17 14.12 26.30
N LYS A 493 34.88 13.02 26.99
CA LYS A 493 33.74 12.16 26.68
C LYS A 493 32.40 12.88 26.91
N ALA A 494 32.29 13.70 27.94
CA ALA A 494 31.12 14.53 28.20
C ALA A 494 30.85 15.52 27.06
N TYR A 495 31.87 16.25 26.57
CA TYR A 495 31.74 17.13 25.41
C TYR A 495 31.31 16.37 24.15
N GLU A 496 31.91 15.21 23.87
CA GLU A 496 31.55 14.38 22.70
C GLU A 496 30.08 13.88 22.75
N LEU A 497 29.55 13.62 23.96
CA LEU A 497 28.16 13.20 24.15
C LEU A 497 27.17 14.36 24.08
N GLU A 498 27.55 15.56 24.52
CA GLU A 498 26.73 16.76 24.37
C GLU A 498 26.62 17.20 22.91
N ASP A 499 27.73 17.24 22.15
CA ASP A 499 27.72 17.43 20.69
C ASP A 499 26.80 16.42 19.97
N LEU A 500 26.71 15.20 20.50
CA LEU A 500 25.81 14.17 19.99
C LEU A 500 24.35 14.45 20.34
N SER A 501 24.07 14.93 21.55
CA SER A 501 22.74 15.37 22.01
C SER A 501 22.19 16.51 21.15
N ASP A 502 23.01 17.50 20.81
CA ASP A 502 22.63 18.65 19.95
C ASP A 502 22.21 18.23 18.55
N ARG A 503 22.91 17.23 17.99
CA ARG A 503 22.52 16.66 16.70
C ARG A 503 21.18 15.94 16.78
N TYR A 504 20.90 15.22 17.86
CA TYR A 504 19.57 14.63 18.08
C TYR A 504 18.49 15.71 18.18
N GLN A 505 18.72 16.76 18.99
CA GLN A 505 17.78 17.88 19.14
C GLN A 505 17.44 18.49 17.78
N SER A 506 18.45 18.77 16.96
CA SER A 506 18.30 19.35 15.62
C SER A 506 17.50 18.45 14.68
N GLU A 507 17.87 17.17 14.55
CA GLU A 507 17.21 16.23 13.64
C GLU A 507 15.77 15.93 14.06
N ILE A 508 15.52 15.75 15.36
CA ILE A 508 14.17 15.52 15.90
C ILE A 508 13.29 16.76 15.68
N THR A 509 13.80 17.95 15.97
CA THR A 509 13.05 19.20 15.82
C THR A 509 12.70 19.45 14.35
N GLU A 510 13.63 19.25 13.42
CA GLU A 510 13.37 19.39 11.98
C GLU A 510 12.27 18.43 11.50
N TYR A 511 12.28 17.18 12.00
CA TYR A 511 11.25 16.20 11.69
C TYR A 511 9.88 16.60 12.25
N ILE A 512 9.82 17.06 13.50
CA ILE A 512 8.60 17.55 14.12
C ILE A 512 8.02 18.75 13.35
N ILE A 513 8.86 19.69 12.90
CA ILE A 513 8.43 20.84 12.08
C ILE A 513 7.82 20.38 10.76
N LYS A 514 8.42 19.38 10.09
CA LYS A 514 7.83 18.81 8.86
C LYS A 514 6.52 18.10 9.13
N LEU A 515 6.41 17.42 10.26
CA LEU A 515 5.19 16.74 10.67
C LEU A 515 4.06 17.72 11.00
N SER A 516 4.37 18.86 11.62
CA SER A 516 3.38 19.88 11.96
C SER A 516 2.77 20.59 10.74
N GLN A 517 3.38 20.45 9.57
CA GLN A 517 2.86 20.95 8.29
C GLN A 517 1.84 20.00 7.63
N SER A 518 1.60 18.81 8.19
CA SER A 518 0.62 17.83 7.70
C SER A 518 -0.77 18.02 8.33
N ASP A 519 -1.81 17.39 7.78
CA ASP A 519 -3.16 17.38 8.35
C ASP A 519 -3.18 16.59 9.67
N LEU A 520 -3.14 17.29 10.81
CA LEU A 520 -3.11 16.69 12.14
C LEU A 520 -4.49 16.62 12.80
N SER A 521 -4.76 15.52 13.51
CA SER A 521 -5.83 15.50 14.51
C SER A 521 -5.49 16.40 15.69
N LEU A 522 -6.50 16.90 16.41
CA LEU A 522 -6.30 17.69 17.64
C LEU A 522 -5.38 16.97 18.64
N SER A 523 -5.58 15.67 18.82
CA SER A 523 -4.74 14.82 19.68
C SER A 523 -3.28 14.73 19.21
N SER A 524 -3.04 14.63 17.91
CA SER A 524 -1.69 14.55 17.33
C SER A 524 -0.94 15.88 17.46
N ALA A 525 -1.65 17.00 17.25
CA ALA A 525 -1.08 18.33 17.41
C ALA A 525 -0.64 18.59 18.86
N GLN A 526 -1.46 18.19 19.84
CA GLN A 526 -1.12 18.33 21.26
C GLN A 526 0.08 17.45 21.64
N ARG A 527 0.16 16.21 21.14
CA ARG A 527 1.34 15.33 21.35
C ARG A 527 2.63 15.97 20.87
N ILE A 528 2.62 16.57 19.68
CA ILE A 528 3.78 17.22 19.10
C ILE A 528 4.32 18.33 20.00
N THR A 529 3.44 19.17 20.56
CA THR A 529 3.85 20.24 21.50
C THR A 529 4.57 19.66 22.71
N VAL A 530 4.06 18.57 23.30
CA VAL A 530 4.70 17.95 24.46
C VAL A 530 6.05 17.34 24.10
N LEU A 531 6.17 16.69 22.93
CA LEU A 531 7.44 16.12 22.48
C LEU A 531 8.51 17.21 22.27
N LEU A 532 8.14 18.39 21.78
CA LEU A 532 9.07 19.53 21.66
C LEU A 532 9.56 20.02 23.02
N HIS A 533 8.70 20.04 24.05
CA HIS A 533 9.13 20.36 25.41
C HIS A 533 10.12 19.32 25.93
N ILE A 534 9.87 18.03 25.69
CA ILE A 534 10.77 16.94 26.11
C ILE A 534 12.12 17.00 25.38
N VAL A 535 12.13 17.32 24.08
CA VAL A 535 13.38 17.56 23.32
C VAL A 535 14.23 18.62 24.03
N ASN A 536 13.61 19.72 24.43
CA ASN A 536 14.27 20.83 25.11
C ASN A 536 14.72 20.48 26.54
N ASP A 537 13.94 19.70 27.29
CA ASP A 537 14.35 19.24 28.63
C ASP A 537 15.57 18.30 28.55
N PHE A 538 15.66 17.44 27.53
CA PHE A 538 16.81 16.55 27.33
C PHE A 538 18.07 17.28 26.85
N GLU A 539 17.94 18.30 26.02
CA GLU A 539 19.08 19.15 25.63
C GLU A 539 19.64 19.89 26.84
N LYS A 540 18.80 20.51 27.68
CA LYS A 540 19.24 21.15 28.92
C LYS A 540 20.03 20.24 29.85
N ILE A 541 19.70 18.94 29.91
CA ILE A 541 20.50 17.97 30.68
C ILE A 541 21.92 17.85 30.09
N GLY A 542 22.03 17.84 28.76
CA GLY A 542 23.30 17.91 28.04
C GLY A 542 24.07 19.19 28.37
N ASP A 543 23.42 20.35 28.31
CA ASP A 543 24.02 21.65 28.67
C ASP A 543 24.57 21.65 30.10
N PHE A 544 23.79 21.16 31.07
CA PHE A 544 24.23 21.07 32.46
C PHE A 544 25.40 20.10 32.63
N ALA A 545 25.42 18.99 31.88
CA ALA A 545 26.57 18.10 31.83
C ALA A 545 27.81 18.82 31.30
N GLN A 546 27.67 19.59 30.21
CA GLN A 546 28.74 20.38 29.61
C GLN A 546 29.28 21.43 30.59
N ASP A 547 28.40 22.11 31.33
CA ASP A 547 28.77 23.10 32.33
C ASP A 547 29.54 22.47 33.50
N ILE A 548 29.15 21.28 33.97
CA ILE A 548 29.93 20.53 34.97
C ILE A 548 31.31 20.18 34.41
N ALA A 549 31.43 19.71 33.17
CA ALA A 549 32.70 19.40 32.54
C ALA A 549 33.61 20.64 32.44
N LYS A 550 33.06 21.81 32.05
CA LYS A 550 33.76 23.10 32.02
C LYS A 550 34.25 23.53 33.41
N LEU A 551 33.44 23.32 34.45
CA LEU A 551 33.82 23.63 35.84
C LEU A 551 34.98 22.75 36.29
N THR A 552 34.93 21.44 36.01
CA THR A 552 36.00 20.48 36.29
C THR A 552 37.28 20.83 35.52
N GLU A 553 37.18 21.22 34.25
CA GLU A 553 38.34 21.63 33.45
C GLU A 553 39.01 22.88 34.03
N LYS A 554 38.22 23.91 34.36
CA LYS A 554 38.73 25.12 35.04
C LYS A 554 39.38 24.79 36.38
N GLN A 555 38.80 23.85 37.12
CA GLN A 555 39.34 23.37 38.38
C GLN A 555 40.70 22.68 38.19
N SER A 556 40.79 21.74 37.24
CA SER A 556 42.02 21.01 36.92
C SER A 556 43.14 21.95 36.45
N ASN A 557 42.81 22.94 35.61
CA ASN A 557 43.77 23.92 35.10
C ASN A 557 44.32 24.86 36.19
N ARG A 558 43.60 25.01 37.31
CA ARG A 558 44.01 25.82 38.47
C ARG A 558 44.63 24.99 39.60
N SER A 559 44.82 23.68 39.39
CA SER A 559 45.31 22.74 40.40
C SER A 559 44.51 22.77 41.71
N LEU A 560 43.20 23.01 41.62
CA LEU A 560 42.31 23.07 42.77
C LEU A 560 41.74 21.67 43.04
N GLU A 561 42.16 21.00 44.12
CA GLU A 561 41.62 19.68 44.46
C GLU A 561 40.39 19.79 45.38
N LEU A 562 39.32 19.06 45.04
CA LEU A 562 38.18 18.88 45.96
C LEU A 562 38.60 18.07 47.17
N ASN A 563 38.17 18.51 48.35
CA ASN A 563 38.38 17.74 49.57
C ASN A 563 37.45 16.50 49.60
N PRO A 564 37.72 15.51 50.47
CA PRO A 564 36.90 14.29 50.54
C PRO A 564 35.41 14.56 50.79
N GLU A 565 35.07 15.57 51.60
CA GLU A 565 33.68 15.91 51.91
C GLU A 565 32.95 16.46 50.67
N GLN A 566 33.61 17.30 49.87
CA GLN A 566 33.08 17.84 48.61
C GLN A 566 32.87 16.74 47.57
N LYS A 567 33.81 15.79 47.46
CA LYS A 567 33.67 14.63 46.58
C LYS A 567 32.49 13.77 47.00
N GLU A 568 32.34 13.48 48.29
CA GLU A 568 31.20 12.74 48.82
C GLU A 568 29.86 13.43 48.52
N MET A 569 29.82 14.77 48.58
CA MET A 569 28.62 15.54 48.21
C MET A 569 28.23 15.31 46.74
N ILE A 570 29.21 15.39 45.83
CA ILE A 570 28.98 15.19 44.39
C ILE A 570 28.62 13.72 44.10
N GLU A 571 29.34 12.76 44.69
CA GLU A 571 29.09 11.33 44.52
C GLU A 571 27.66 10.96 44.93
N LYS A 572 27.20 11.45 46.08
CA LYS A 572 25.85 11.15 46.57
C LYS A 572 24.77 11.80 45.69
N MET A 573 24.95 13.05 45.27
CA MET A 573 24.03 13.74 44.37
C MET A 573 23.97 13.04 42.99
N SER A 574 25.14 12.69 42.45
CA SER A 574 25.28 11.93 41.20
C SER A 574 24.58 10.57 41.28
N GLY A 575 24.74 9.84 42.39
CA GLY A 575 24.04 8.57 42.63
C GLY A 575 22.52 8.71 42.64
N MET A 576 21.99 9.76 43.27
CA MET A 576 20.55 10.07 43.24
C MET A 576 20.07 10.30 41.81
N LEU A 577 20.80 11.12 41.04
CA LEU A 577 20.45 11.45 39.67
C LEU A 577 20.60 10.29 38.70
N SER A 578 21.63 9.46 38.84
CA SER A 578 21.81 8.30 37.96
C SER A 578 20.65 7.30 38.12
N SER A 579 20.18 7.11 39.36
CA SER A 579 18.96 6.34 39.63
C SER A 579 17.69 7.03 39.09
N ILE A 580 17.52 8.34 39.27
CA ILE A 580 16.38 9.07 38.68
C ILE A 580 16.37 8.95 37.16
N GLY A 581 17.51 9.19 36.49
CA GLY A 581 17.62 9.12 35.04
C GLY A 581 17.34 7.72 34.49
N GLN A 582 17.76 6.67 35.21
CA GLN A 582 17.40 5.29 34.86
C GLN A 582 15.89 5.04 34.95
N ASP A 583 15.25 5.54 36.01
CA ASP A 583 13.82 5.40 36.21
C ASP A 583 13.02 6.24 35.20
N VAL A 584 13.49 7.44 34.84
CA VAL A 584 12.88 8.27 33.78
C VAL A 584 12.92 7.53 32.46
N LEU A 585 14.03 6.88 32.13
CA LEU A 585 14.15 6.11 30.91
C LEU A 585 13.11 4.98 30.87
N ILE A 586 12.98 4.22 31.97
CA ILE A 586 11.99 3.13 32.09
C ILE A 586 10.56 3.68 32.01
N ALA A 587 10.26 4.76 32.73
CA ALA A 587 8.95 5.39 32.76
C ALA A 587 8.57 5.96 31.38
N PHE A 588 9.51 6.60 30.69
CA PHE A 588 9.30 7.19 29.38
C PHE A 588 9.13 6.13 28.29
N GLU A 589 10.01 5.11 28.24
CA GLU A 589 9.94 4.03 27.25
C GLU A 589 8.66 3.19 27.43
N ASN A 590 8.34 2.80 28.67
CA ASN A 590 7.23 1.88 28.96
C ASN A 590 5.90 2.56 29.33
N ASN A 591 5.87 3.88 29.40
CA ASN A 591 4.72 4.65 29.90
C ASN A 591 4.31 4.27 31.33
N ASP A 592 5.29 4.03 32.20
CA ASP A 592 5.04 3.60 33.57
C ASP A 592 4.72 4.83 34.46
N GLN A 593 3.43 5.07 34.66
CA GLN A 593 2.94 6.16 35.51
C GLN A 593 3.29 5.97 37.00
N GLN A 594 3.49 4.75 37.48
CA GLN A 594 3.85 4.51 38.87
C GLN A 594 5.30 4.92 39.12
N ILE A 595 6.21 4.52 38.23
CA ILE A 595 7.61 4.94 38.28
C ILE A 595 7.70 6.47 38.10
N ALA A 596 6.94 7.05 37.17
CA ALA A 596 6.91 8.49 36.97
C ALA A 596 6.48 9.27 38.23
N LYS A 597 5.46 8.80 38.96
CA LYS A 597 5.06 9.40 40.25
C LYS A 597 6.13 9.26 41.33
N SER A 598 6.83 8.13 41.37
CA SER A 598 7.97 7.93 42.27
C SER A 598 9.09 8.95 41.99
N ILE A 599 9.42 9.19 40.72
CA ILE A 599 10.42 10.19 40.32
C ILE A 599 10.03 11.59 40.80
N ILE A 600 8.78 12.00 40.61
CA ILE A 600 8.28 13.31 41.05
C ILE A 600 8.47 13.47 42.57
N SER A 601 8.19 12.44 43.35
CA SER A 601 8.36 12.51 44.82
C SER A 601 9.82 12.66 45.28
N ARG A 602 10.78 12.18 44.48
CA ARG A 602 12.23 12.23 44.78
C ARG A 602 12.85 13.59 44.49
N GLU A 603 12.16 14.50 43.80
CA GLU A 603 12.62 15.86 43.57
C GLU A 603 12.93 16.59 44.89
N MET A 604 12.06 16.39 45.88
CA MET A 604 12.19 17.02 47.19
C MET A 604 13.46 16.54 47.90
N ASP A 605 13.78 15.23 47.81
CA ASP A 605 15.00 14.67 48.40
C ASP A 605 16.26 15.30 47.80
N VAL A 606 16.28 15.50 46.47
CA VAL A 606 17.40 16.15 45.77
C VAL A 606 17.53 17.61 46.21
N LYS A 607 16.43 18.36 46.27
CA LYS A 607 16.41 19.77 46.72
C LYS A 607 16.84 19.94 48.17
N GLU A 608 16.38 19.07 49.06
CA GLU A 608 16.78 19.07 50.47
C GLU A 608 18.26 18.73 50.64
N TYR A 609 18.75 17.74 49.89
CA TYR A 609 20.16 17.38 49.90
C TYR A 609 21.04 18.52 49.38
N PHE A 610 20.67 19.15 48.27
CA PHE A 610 21.36 20.33 47.74
C PHE A 610 21.43 21.46 48.77
N LYS A 611 20.31 21.79 49.41
CA LYS A 611 20.23 22.82 50.46
C LYS A 611 21.14 22.50 51.66
N SER A 612 21.19 21.23 52.05
CA SER A 612 22.08 20.73 53.12
C SER A 612 23.55 20.87 52.74
N CYS A 613 23.94 20.47 51.54
CA CYS A 613 25.31 20.63 51.02
C CYS A 613 25.72 22.10 51.00
N ARG A 614 24.86 22.99 50.49
CA ARG A 614 25.12 24.44 50.44
C ARG A 614 25.34 25.02 51.84
N ALA A 615 24.55 24.62 52.84
CA ALA A 615 24.74 25.04 54.22
C ALA A 615 26.09 24.58 54.79
N LYS A 616 26.52 23.34 54.49
CA LYS A 616 27.84 22.82 54.88
C LYS A 616 28.98 23.59 54.20
N LEU A 617 28.86 23.87 52.91
CA LEU A 617 29.85 24.65 52.16
C LEU A 617 30.03 26.06 52.73
N ILE A 618 28.93 26.77 53.03
CA ILE A 618 28.95 28.10 53.65
C ILE A 618 29.62 28.06 55.04
N LYS A 619 29.30 27.03 55.85
CA LYS A 619 29.92 26.84 57.16
C LYS A 619 31.42 26.57 57.05
N SER A 620 31.84 25.77 56.06
CA SER A 620 33.24 25.46 55.79
C SER A 620 34.03 26.74 55.43
N ILE A 621 33.47 27.59 54.55
CA ILE A 621 34.04 28.90 54.21
C ILE A 621 34.17 29.79 55.46
N SER A 622 33.11 29.84 56.28
CA SER A 622 33.10 30.64 57.52
C SER A 622 34.15 30.18 58.54
N ASN A 623 34.55 28.91 58.48
CA ASN A 623 35.59 28.30 59.31
C ASN A 623 37.00 28.40 58.70
N GLY A 624 37.18 29.14 57.61
CA GLY A 624 38.49 29.41 56.99
C GLY A 624 38.87 28.49 55.83
N ALA A 625 37.96 27.66 55.31
CA ALA A 625 38.24 26.87 54.11
C ALA A 625 38.31 27.73 52.84
N PRO A 626 39.09 27.33 51.81
CA PRO A 626 39.18 28.07 50.55
C PRO A 626 37.82 28.23 49.86
N ALA A 627 37.40 29.48 49.63
CA ALA A 627 36.11 29.78 48.98
C ALA A 627 36.03 29.26 47.54
N SER A 628 37.15 29.20 46.82
CA SER A 628 37.21 28.75 45.42
C SER A 628 36.66 27.34 45.23
N ASN A 629 37.03 26.38 46.08
CA ASN A 629 36.62 24.99 45.93
C ASN A 629 35.16 24.81 46.33
N ALA A 630 34.72 25.57 47.34
CA ALA A 630 33.33 25.56 47.78
C ALA A 630 32.37 26.15 46.73
N ILE A 631 32.77 27.21 46.03
CA ILE A 631 31.98 27.80 44.94
C ILE A 631 31.85 26.82 43.77
N VAL A 632 32.97 26.22 43.32
CA VAL A 632 32.92 25.22 42.24
C VAL A 632 32.04 24.02 42.61
N THR A 633 32.12 23.56 43.87
CA THR A 633 31.26 22.47 44.35
C THR A 633 29.78 22.88 44.35
N ASP A 634 29.44 24.09 44.81
CA ASP A 634 28.06 24.61 44.80
C ASP A 634 27.53 24.72 43.36
N ASP A 635 28.34 25.21 42.41
CA ASP A 635 27.97 25.32 41.00
C ASP A 635 27.73 23.94 40.34
N ILE A 636 28.57 22.94 40.65
CA ILE A 636 28.36 21.56 40.17
C ILE A 636 27.06 21.00 40.75
N LEU A 637 26.86 21.13 42.06
CA LEU A 637 25.64 20.65 42.71
C LEU A 637 24.37 21.37 42.20
N ALA A 638 24.46 22.66 41.87
CA ALA A 638 23.36 23.40 41.28
C ALA A 638 23.00 22.89 39.88
N ASN A 639 23.99 22.56 39.04
CA ASN A 639 23.72 21.93 37.74
C ASN A 639 23.10 20.53 37.86
N LEU A 640 23.49 19.76 38.88
CA LEU A 640 22.84 18.48 39.20
C LEU A 640 21.39 18.68 39.68
N GLU A 641 21.11 19.66 40.52
CA GLU A 641 19.73 19.96 40.96
C GLU A 641 18.84 20.38 39.77
N LYS A 642 19.35 21.23 38.88
CA LYS A 642 18.64 21.62 37.65
C LYS A 642 18.40 20.45 36.70
N SER A 643 19.36 19.52 36.59
CA SER A 643 19.21 18.30 35.81
C SER A 643 18.12 17.39 36.38
N ALA A 644 18.02 17.27 37.71
CA ALA A 644 16.93 16.56 38.36
C ALA A 644 15.56 17.20 38.05
N SER A 645 15.49 18.53 38.00
CA SER A 645 14.26 19.23 37.60
C SER A 645 13.84 18.89 36.17
N GLN A 646 14.78 18.74 35.22
CA GLN A 646 14.44 18.30 33.85
C GLN A 646 13.91 16.86 33.82
N TYR A 647 14.52 15.95 34.58
CA TYR A 647 14.01 14.58 34.74
C TYR A 647 12.59 14.56 35.31
N VAL A 648 12.28 15.45 36.25
CA VAL A 648 10.95 15.58 36.85
C VAL A 648 9.95 16.15 35.85
N ASN A 649 10.31 17.15 35.03
CA ASN A 649 9.45 17.65 33.95
C ASN A 649 9.02 16.53 33.00
N VAL A 650 9.94 15.64 32.65
CA VAL A 650 9.67 14.49 31.78
C VAL A 650 8.77 13.48 32.49
N ALA A 651 9.00 13.20 33.77
CA ALA A 651 8.12 12.36 34.57
C ALA A 651 6.71 12.98 34.70
N GLN A 652 6.60 14.29 34.89
CA GLN A 652 5.35 15.03 34.88
C GLN A 652 4.67 14.94 33.51
N ALA A 653 5.41 14.97 32.41
CA ALA A 653 4.85 14.72 31.08
C ALA A 653 4.24 13.30 30.99
N VAL A 654 4.94 12.27 31.48
CA VAL A 654 4.44 10.89 31.51
C VAL A 654 3.18 10.74 32.37
N VAL A 655 3.09 11.45 33.50
CA VAL A 655 1.88 11.43 34.36
C VAL A 655 0.78 12.36 33.82
N GLY A 656 1.14 13.37 33.05
CA GLY A 656 0.22 14.35 32.49
C GLY A 656 0.04 15.65 33.29
N ILE A 657 1.05 16.11 34.02
CA ILE A 657 0.95 17.19 35.03
C ILE A 657 1.97 18.33 34.82
N LEU A 658 2.48 18.58 33.60
CA LEU A 658 3.33 19.77 33.36
C LEU A 658 2.53 21.06 33.67
N SER A 659 3.16 22.01 34.37
CA SER A 659 2.62 22.92 35.41
C SER A 659 1.65 24.07 35.03
N ASP A 660 0.82 24.41 36.03
CA ASP A 660 0.17 25.67 36.47
C ASP A 660 -0.62 26.60 35.53
N ASP A 661 -0.39 26.64 34.23
CA ASP A 661 -1.24 27.42 33.31
C ASP A 661 -2.24 26.50 32.60
N ASP A 662 -3.48 26.60 33.05
CA ASP A 662 -4.71 26.04 32.48
C ASP A 662 -4.73 24.53 32.17
N LYS A 663 -5.25 23.79 33.17
CA LYS A 663 -6.07 22.57 33.03
C LYS A 663 -5.40 21.37 32.36
N ALA A 664 -4.90 20.46 33.19
CA ALA A 664 -5.07 19.00 33.10
C ALA A 664 -5.26 18.41 31.68
N LEU A 665 -4.28 18.61 30.78
CA LEU A 665 -4.42 18.17 29.38
C LEU A 665 -3.55 16.98 29.01
N TYR A 666 -2.71 16.44 29.88
CA TYR A 666 -1.50 15.78 29.37
C TYR A 666 -1.41 14.26 29.63
N SER A 667 -2.21 13.68 30.54
CA SER A 667 -2.12 12.23 30.83
C SER A 667 -2.61 11.39 29.67
N ASP A 668 -3.69 11.85 29.03
CA ASP A 668 -4.39 11.15 27.95
C ASP A 668 -3.79 11.47 26.58
N VAL A 669 -3.07 12.59 26.47
CA VAL A 669 -2.58 13.13 25.20
C VAL A 669 -1.30 12.44 24.76
N LEU A 670 -0.31 12.28 25.64
CA LEU A 670 0.95 11.65 25.23
C LEU A 670 0.78 10.15 24.90
N PHE A 671 -0.01 9.43 25.73
CA PHE A 671 0.01 7.97 25.77
C PHE A 671 -1.36 7.34 26.11
N GLU A 672 -2.40 7.63 25.33
CA GLU A 672 -3.54 6.71 25.16
C GLU A 672 -3.07 5.38 24.50
N SER A 673 -2.28 4.60 25.24
CA SER A 673 -1.89 3.19 25.01
C SER A 673 -0.70 2.86 25.91
N PHE A 674 -0.66 1.63 26.44
CA PHE A 674 0.30 1.08 27.41
C PHE A 674 -0.12 1.21 28.89
N GLN A 675 -1.16 0.47 29.26
CA GLN A 675 -1.16 -0.25 30.55
C GLN A 675 -0.68 -1.68 30.28
N PHE A 676 0.58 -1.96 30.59
CA PHE A 676 1.06 -3.33 30.75
C PHE A 676 0.58 -3.84 32.12
N SER A 677 -0.41 -4.73 32.15
CA SER A 677 -0.68 -5.54 33.33
C SER A 677 0.15 -6.82 33.25
N SER A 678 1.16 -6.90 34.13
CA SER A 678 1.87 -8.08 34.67
C SER A 678 1.89 -9.38 33.87
#